data_AF-A0A1J4UHC0-F1
#
_entry.id   AF-A0A1J4UHC0-F1
#
_cell.length_a   1.000
_cell.length_b   1.000
_cell.length_c   1.000
_cell.angle_alpha   90.00
_cell.angle_beta   90.00
_cell.angle_gamma   90.00
#
_symmetry.space_group_name_H-M   'P 1'
#
loop_
_entity.id
_entity.type
_entity.pdbx_description
1 polymer ?
#
loop_
_entity_poly.entity_id
_entity_poly.type
_entity_poly.pdbx_seq_one_letter_code
_entity_poly.pdbx_strand_id
1 'polypeptide(L)'
;MKNISDAIWEIEKEGEMKVKGIAFGTEAIVKKMQQGRTIGQLKNVAALPGILKAAMVMPDGHEGYGFPIGGVGAFSLEEGIISPGGVGYDINCLKQGTRVLDEFGSWRRIEDFGGIFVSSAVQNANGLSVSVAKLELLLQTLNSNTNEKEGRRPLLFMEKDTDETLKITLKGGEEIESTADHPFLTRNGMKNAGELVVGDELGLHLFEGVEYAKPASGFIEPQYCVEFTENEKALMASVSLSMLSSDNKALPILAKVVGYLTGDGTLYSSGKKWFSVAYGKKEDMEQMRKDLERIGISSHLHQRTKNCTINTQYGQKSFTSTSSELHIKTTAFVKFLHTLGVPKGKKTTQEFGVPAWIKRSSLPIKRLYLAGLFGAELSSPSTHTKTGFYSPIFAQNKNTEYLDSARNFAIELMGLLLEFGIDCTKISSREEAENKEGRVQRVRLLISADEDNLAKLWGKIGAEYCHTKARKMQIALLYSKLKKAMQKKRAEVAARVKELKKKGLKLKETQTLLECAYANKRFIERHYYENKGQRITLDFESFKNFLVKSEGDFKNHGCLFGRIEKIEEVREKAKVYDFAIEGNHNFFANSFIVSNCGVRLITTELTPQDIDAKKRELVEKIFRNIPSGVGSKGRIRLNEKELEEALVRGVDWAIEKGWGTKEDKERCEEEGRMQGAEPNAVSDTAKKRGLPQFGTVGAGNHFVEIQKIEEIFDERIAKAFGLEKGKVAIMLHCGSRGFGHQVCSDSIKDMISASRKYNIKLPDMELCCAPLNSPEADKYTKGMKCAVNYAFTNRHIMGHWLRETFDEVFGGGTGEGMHLVYDVCHNIAKFEKHEIDGQMREVCVHRKGATRAFGPGREEIPSIYREVGQPVIIPGSMGTSSYMLAGTQKAMEMTFGSTCHGAGREMSRTEAIRQFRQRDIAGELLSQKGIIVRATERELIAEEAPGAYKDVDEVVKSVELAGISKIVAKLIPMAVVKG
;
A
#
# COMPACT_ATOMS: atom_id res chain seq x y z
N MET A 1 -20.29 -18.05 30.06
CA MET A 1 -20.28 -18.97 28.91
C MET A 1 -20.34 -20.39 29.46
N LYS A 2 -21.20 -21.22 28.88
CA LYS A 2 -21.63 -22.53 29.40
C LYS A 2 -21.37 -23.58 28.34
N ASN A 3 -20.75 -24.70 28.69
CA ASN A 3 -20.68 -25.84 27.77
C ASN A 3 -22.09 -26.45 27.61
N ILE A 4 -22.49 -26.71 26.38
CA ILE A 4 -23.77 -27.36 26.02
C ILE A 4 -23.52 -28.75 25.44
N SER A 5 -22.42 -28.93 24.70
CA SER A 5 -21.86 -30.23 24.32
C SER A 5 -20.37 -30.12 24.00
N ASP A 6 -19.73 -31.26 23.70
CA ASP A 6 -18.30 -31.44 23.40
C ASP A 6 -17.66 -30.38 22.48
N ALA A 7 -18.45 -29.78 21.58
CA ALA A 7 -18.03 -28.75 20.64
C ALA A 7 -18.95 -27.52 20.58
N ILE A 8 -19.87 -27.31 21.53
CA ILE A 8 -20.86 -26.22 21.51
C ILE A 8 -20.90 -25.49 22.86
N TRP A 9 -20.68 -24.18 22.82
CA TRP A 9 -20.58 -23.30 23.99
C TRP A 9 -21.52 -22.11 23.86
N GLU A 10 -22.34 -21.86 24.88
CA GLU A 10 -23.36 -20.82 24.87
C GLU A 10 -23.00 -19.62 25.76
N ILE A 11 -23.26 -18.43 25.24
CA ILE A 11 -23.21 -17.16 25.94
C ILE A 11 -24.65 -16.68 26.06
N GLU A 12 -25.19 -16.80 27.27
CA GLU A 12 -26.53 -16.31 27.60
C GLU A 12 -26.63 -14.80 27.33
N LYS A 13 -27.85 -14.33 27.04
CA LYS A 13 -28.12 -12.95 26.63
C LYS A 13 -27.85 -11.98 27.79
N GLU A 14 -26.84 -11.13 27.66
CA GLU A 14 -26.43 -10.13 28.65
C GLU A 14 -26.28 -8.72 28.04
N GLY A 15 -26.55 -7.68 28.84
CA GLY A 15 -26.43 -6.29 28.41
C GLY A 15 -27.29 -5.93 27.20
N GLU A 16 -26.66 -5.38 26.16
CA GLU A 16 -27.31 -4.93 24.91
C GLU A 16 -27.60 -6.07 23.92
N MET A 17 -27.17 -7.30 24.22
CA MET A 17 -27.38 -8.46 23.33
C MET A 17 -28.88 -8.67 23.09
N LYS A 18 -29.29 -8.79 21.82
CA LYS A 18 -30.67 -9.04 21.42
C LYS A 18 -30.96 -10.53 21.35
N VAL A 19 -29.98 -11.31 20.89
CA VAL A 19 -29.95 -12.78 20.87
C VAL A 19 -28.81 -13.33 21.73
N LYS A 20 -28.72 -14.65 21.91
CA LYS A 20 -27.57 -15.31 22.56
C LYS A 20 -26.34 -15.39 21.64
N GLY A 21 -25.17 -15.61 22.22
CA GLY A 21 -23.94 -15.95 21.47
C GLY A 21 -23.68 -17.45 21.51
N ILE A 22 -23.16 -18.03 20.42
CA ILE A 22 -22.72 -19.44 20.36
C ILE A 22 -21.31 -19.51 19.80
N ALA A 23 -20.41 -20.20 20.51
CA ALA A 23 -19.07 -20.54 20.02
C ALA A 23 -18.99 -22.05 19.76
N PHE A 24 -18.53 -22.42 18.57
CA PHE A 24 -18.29 -23.81 18.17
C PHE A 24 -16.79 -24.12 18.31
N GLY A 25 -16.46 -25.29 18.84
CA GLY A 25 -15.08 -25.71 19.08
C GLY A 25 -14.92 -26.62 20.29
N THR A 26 -13.94 -27.53 20.25
CA THR A 26 -13.48 -28.25 21.45
C THR A 26 -13.01 -27.28 22.54
N GLU A 27 -12.95 -27.75 23.79
CA GLU A 27 -12.52 -26.92 24.93
C GLU A 27 -11.16 -26.21 24.68
N ALA A 28 -10.22 -26.87 24.00
CA ALA A 28 -8.92 -26.29 23.65
C ALA A 28 -9.05 -25.11 22.66
N ILE A 29 -9.92 -25.23 21.65
CA ILE A 29 -10.19 -24.16 20.67
C ILE A 29 -10.91 -23.00 21.34
N VAL A 30 -11.92 -23.27 22.17
CA VAL A 30 -12.71 -22.20 22.81
C VAL A 30 -11.90 -21.47 23.90
N LYS A 31 -11.01 -22.17 24.64
CA LYS A 31 -10.02 -21.52 25.52
C LYS A 31 -9.11 -20.56 24.75
N LYS A 32 -8.70 -20.89 23.52
CA LYS A 32 -7.94 -19.96 22.63
C LYS A 32 -8.80 -18.77 22.20
N MET A 33 -10.07 -18.96 21.85
CA MET A 33 -10.98 -17.84 21.53
C MET A 33 -11.17 -16.87 22.69
N GLN A 34 -11.14 -17.34 23.94
CA GLN A 34 -11.24 -16.52 25.15
C GLN A 34 -10.00 -15.66 25.44
N GLN A 35 -8.86 -15.90 24.79
CA GLN A 35 -7.61 -15.17 25.02
C GLN A 35 -7.52 -13.84 24.23
N GLY A 36 -8.40 -13.61 23.26
CA GLY A 36 -8.47 -12.38 22.44
C GLY A 36 -9.88 -11.80 22.34
N ARG A 37 -10.10 -10.75 21.54
CA ARG A 37 -11.40 -10.05 21.50
C ARG A 37 -12.51 -10.81 20.77
N THR A 38 -12.24 -11.99 20.19
CA THR A 38 -13.19 -12.86 19.47
C THR A 38 -14.55 -13.00 20.16
N ILE A 39 -14.54 -13.30 21.47
CA ILE A 39 -15.76 -13.50 22.27
C ILE A 39 -16.47 -12.16 22.57
N GLY A 40 -15.75 -11.05 22.65
CA GLY A 40 -16.35 -9.71 22.76
C GLY A 40 -17.02 -9.27 21.45
N GLN A 41 -16.36 -9.50 20.33
CA GLN A 41 -16.89 -9.24 18.99
C GLN A 41 -18.16 -10.05 18.71
N LEU A 42 -18.20 -11.31 19.15
CA LEU A 42 -19.41 -12.15 19.10
C LEU A 42 -20.60 -11.54 19.86
N LYS A 43 -20.38 -10.96 21.06
CA LYS A 43 -21.42 -10.25 21.83
C LYS A 43 -21.86 -8.96 21.15
N ASN A 44 -20.94 -8.22 20.53
CA ASN A 44 -21.26 -7.02 19.76
C ASN A 44 -22.16 -7.36 18.56
N VAL A 45 -21.86 -8.43 17.82
CA VAL A 45 -22.73 -8.93 16.75
C VAL A 45 -24.13 -9.29 17.29
N ALA A 46 -24.20 -9.96 18.45
CA ALA A 46 -25.47 -10.35 19.07
C ALA A 46 -26.39 -9.17 19.47
N ALA A 47 -25.89 -7.93 19.51
CA ALA A 47 -26.68 -6.72 19.83
C ALA A 47 -27.23 -5.96 18.60
N LEU A 48 -26.84 -6.34 17.37
CA LEU A 48 -27.21 -5.62 16.15
C LEU A 48 -28.73 -5.71 15.84
N PRO A 49 -29.37 -4.69 15.23
CA PRO A 49 -30.81 -4.69 14.94
C PRO A 49 -31.25 -5.84 14.03
N GLY A 50 -32.43 -6.38 14.30
CA GLY A 50 -33.04 -7.47 13.51
C GLY A 50 -32.25 -8.77 13.43
N ILE A 51 -31.21 -8.98 14.25
CA ILE A 51 -30.50 -10.26 14.32
C ILE A 51 -31.40 -11.35 14.94
N LEU A 52 -31.35 -12.56 14.38
CA LEU A 52 -32.25 -13.66 14.72
C LEU A 52 -31.49 -14.85 15.31
N LYS A 53 -32.16 -15.59 16.20
CA LYS A 53 -31.70 -16.86 16.84
C LYS A 53 -30.45 -16.75 17.71
N ALA A 54 -29.28 -16.47 17.12
CA ALA A 54 -28.00 -16.28 17.79
C ALA A 54 -26.99 -15.55 16.89
N ALA A 55 -25.99 -14.89 17.49
CA ALA A 55 -24.73 -14.63 16.84
C ALA A 55 -23.78 -15.82 17.07
N MET A 56 -22.94 -16.15 16.09
CA MET A 56 -22.16 -17.39 16.10
C MET A 56 -20.70 -17.16 15.73
N VAL A 57 -19.79 -17.97 16.28
CA VAL A 57 -18.39 -18.09 15.82
C VAL A 57 -17.99 -19.55 15.64
N MET A 58 -17.39 -19.86 14.49
CA MET A 58 -16.94 -21.19 14.06
C MET A 58 -15.55 -21.52 14.65
N PRO A 59 -15.09 -22.80 14.69
CA PRO A 59 -13.89 -23.22 15.45
C PRO A 59 -12.56 -22.61 15.00
N ASP A 60 -12.46 -22.28 13.71
CA ASP A 60 -11.38 -21.50 13.10
C ASP A 60 -11.34 -20.03 13.55
N GLY A 61 -12.42 -19.55 14.18
CA GLY A 61 -12.64 -18.16 14.50
C GLY A 61 -11.63 -17.52 15.45
N HIS A 62 -11.36 -16.25 15.18
CA HIS A 62 -10.34 -15.42 15.81
C HIS A 62 -10.70 -13.94 15.65
N GLU A 63 -9.91 -13.05 16.24
CA GLU A 63 -10.17 -11.62 16.23
C GLU A 63 -10.19 -11.05 14.80
N GLY A 64 -11.20 -10.22 14.51
CA GLY A 64 -11.33 -9.50 13.24
C GLY A 64 -11.61 -8.01 13.45
N TYR A 65 -12.26 -7.39 12.46
CA TYR A 65 -12.74 -6.01 12.52
C TYR A 65 -14.25 -5.97 12.82
N GLY A 66 -14.64 -5.67 14.06
CA GLY A 66 -16.02 -5.59 14.57
C GLY A 66 -16.72 -6.93 14.71
N PHE A 67 -16.89 -7.59 13.57
CA PHE A 67 -17.33 -8.97 13.42
C PHE A 67 -16.07 -9.87 13.48
N PRO A 68 -16.07 -10.96 14.27
CA PRO A 68 -14.91 -11.86 14.34
C PRO A 68 -14.72 -12.61 13.02
N ILE A 69 -13.50 -13.09 12.75
CA ILE A 69 -13.28 -14.10 11.73
C ILE A 69 -13.85 -15.43 12.25
N GLY A 70 -14.40 -16.27 11.38
CA GLY A 70 -15.27 -17.39 11.77
C GLY A 70 -16.69 -16.94 12.13
N GLY A 71 -17.04 -15.67 11.97
CA GLY A 71 -18.30 -15.10 12.42
C GLY A 71 -19.47 -15.39 11.47
N VAL A 72 -20.63 -15.70 12.05
CA VAL A 72 -21.93 -15.82 11.36
C VAL A 72 -23.04 -15.09 12.14
N GLY A 73 -23.94 -14.41 11.42
CA GLY A 73 -25.17 -13.85 11.99
C GLY A 73 -26.22 -13.60 10.90
N ALA A 74 -27.50 -13.86 11.21
CA ALA A 74 -28.59 -13.69 10.25
C ALA A 74 -29.60 -12.62 10.69
N PHE A 75 -30.08 -11.84 9.73
CA PHE A 75 -30.84 -10.61 9.95
C PHE A 75 -32.18 -10.63 9.20
N SER A 76 -33.27 -10.22 9.86
CA SER A 76 -34.60 -10.04 9.24
C SER A 76 -34.55 -9.02 8.10
N LEU A 77 -35.29 -9.23 7.00
CA LEU A 77 -35.37 -8.23 5.93
C LEU A 77 -36.09 -6.93 6.35
N GLU A 78 -36.95 -6.99 7.37
CA GLU A 78 -37.80 -5.87 7.80
C GLU A 78 -37.09 -4.94 8.79
N GLU A 79 -36.50 -5.53 9.84
CA GLU A 79 -35.84 -4.82 10.95
C GLU A 79 -34.30 -4.93 10.94
N GLY A 80 -33.76 -5.81 10.10
CA GLY A 80 -32.36 -6.17 10.08
C GLY A 80 -31.51 -5.28 9.18
N ILE A 81 -30.20 -5.51 9.27
CA ILE A 81 -29.18 -4.64 8.71
C ILE A 81 -28.27 -5.38 7.73
N ILE A 82 -27.56 -4.62 6.90
CA ILE A 82 -26.36 -5.10 6.22
C ILE A 82 -25.14 -4.32 6.74
N SER A 83 -24.14 -5.03 7.27
CA SER A 83 -22.87 -4.44 7.67
C SER A 83 -21.73 -4.96 6.79
N PRO A 84 -20.99 -4.09 6.10
CA PRO A 84 -19.76 -4.48 5.41
C PRO A 84 -18.69 -5.05 6.36
N GLY A 85 -18.68 -4.63 7.63
CA GLY A 85 -17.82 -5.20 8.65
C GLY A 85 -18.10 -6.68 8.96
N GLY A 86 -19.35 -7.11 8.77
CA GLY A 86 -19.78 -8.51 8.81
C GLY A 86 -19.62 -9.29 7.51
N VAL A 87 -19.16 -8.63 6.43
CA VAL A 87 -18.80 -9.27 5.16
C VAL A 87 -17.27 -9.41 5.06
N GLY A 88 -16.53 -8.33 5.36
CA GLY A 88 -15.08 -8.35 5.43
C GLY A 88 -14.44 -7.01 5.08
N TYR A 89 -13.58 -6.53 5.98
CA TYR A 89 -12.49 -5.62 5.64
C TYR A 89 -11.16 -6.29 5.96
N ASP A 90 -10.18 -6.06 5.10
CA ASP A 90 -8.76 -6.25 5.36
C ASP A 90 -8.17 -4.87 5.69
N ILE A 91 -7.99 -4.56 6.98
CA ILE A 91 -7.45 -3.27 7.45
C ILE A 91 -6.10 -3.51 8.15
N ASN A 92 -5.22 -2.51 8.09
CA ASN A 92 -3.81 -2.53 8.50
C ASN A 92 -3.43 -1.11 8.98
N CYS A 93 -2.77 -0.88 10.15
CA CYS A 93 -2.69 0.48 10.75
C CYS A 93 -1.28 0.99 11.17
N LEU A 94 -1.09 2.32 11.24
CA LEU A 94 0.16 3.05 11.56
C LEU A 94 0.04 3.98 12.79
N LYS A 95 1.03 4.02 13.69
CA LYS A 95 0.95 4.77 14.97
C LYS A 95 0.83 6.30 14.82
N GLN A 96 0.17 6.91 15.79
CA GLN A 96 0.14 8.35 16.05
C GLN A 96 1.53 8.99 15.94
N GLY A 97 1.60 10.21 15.40
CA GLY A 97 2.83 10.95 15.15
C GLY A 97 3.54 10.55 13.86
N THR A 98 3.10 9.49 13.15
CA THR A 98 3.59 9.14 11.82
C THR A 98 3.33 10.29 10.85
N ARG A 99 4.37 10.75 10.14
CA ARG A 99 4.27 11.89 9.22
C ARG A 99 3.85 11.40 7.84
N VAL A 100 2.81 12.00 7.26
CA VAL A 100 2.28 11.63 5.94
C VAL A 100 2.36 12.84 5.00
N LEU A 101 2.86 12.60 3.78
CA LEU A 101 3.18 13.64 2.80
C LEU A 101 1.98 13.99 1.90
N ASP A 102 1.72 15.28 1.74
CA ASP A 102 0.92 15.80 0.63
C ASP A 102 1.72 15.78 -0.70
N GLU A 103 1.01 15.91 -1.81
CA GLU A 103 1.60 15.90 -3.15
C GLU A 103 2.70 16.98 -3.35
N PHE A 104 2.62 18.10 -2.62
CA PHE A 104 3.53 19.24 -2.70
C PHE A 104 4.72 19.13 -1.73
N GLY A 105 4.83 18.03 -0.99
CA GLY A 105 5.94 17.78 -0.10
C GLY A 105 5.90 18.58 1.22
N SER A 106 4.70 18.99 1.65
CA SER A 106 4.46 19.26 3.08
C SER A 106 3.96 17.99 3.77
N TRP A 107 4.20 17.86 5.08
CA TRP A 107 3.69 16.75 5.89
C TRP A 107 2.80 17.23 7.04
N ARG A 108 1.95 16.33 7.51
CA ARG A 108 1.22 16.44 8.79
C ARG A 108 1.42 15.13 9.55
N ARG A 109 1.11 15.12 10.85
CA ARG A 109 0.98 13.87 11.60
C ARG A 109 -0.31 13.17 11.17
N ILE A 110 -0.33 11.84 11.23
CA ILE A 110 -1.45 11.06 10.72
C ILE A 110 -2.77 11.38 11.45
N GLU A 111 -2.70 11.71 12.74
CA GLU A 111 -3.82 12.21 13.55
C GLU A 111 -4.36 13.59 13.12
N ASP A 112 -3.51 14.49 12.62
CA ASP A 112 -3.90 15.86 12.23
C ASP A 112 -4.87 15.88 11.04
N PHE A 113 -4.92 14.79 10.26
CA PHE A 113 -5.84 14.67 9.15
C PHE A 113 -7.30 14.54 9.62
N GLY A 114 -7.57 14.11 10.86
CA GLY A 114 -8.92 14.01 11.40
C GLY A 114 -9.73 15.32 11.27
N GLY A 115 -9.08 16.47 11.51
CA GLY A 115 -9.71 17.80 11.37
C GLY A 115 -9.94 18.28 9.92
N ILE A 116 -9.47 17.54 8.91
CA ILE A 116 -9.63 17.84 7.47
C ILE A 116 -10.86 17.08 6.90
N PHE A 117 -11.33 16.08 7.64
CA PHE A 117 -12.41 15.17 7.26
C PHE A 117 -13.70 15.61 7.99
N VAL A 118 -14.88 15.34 7.43
CA VAL A 118 -16.14 15.83 8.03
C VAL A 118 -16.43 15.08 9.33
N SER A 119 -17.06 15.75 10.30
CA SER A 119 -17.62 15.21 11.55
C SER A 119 -18.80 14.23 11.37
N SER A 120 -18.77 13.42 10.31
CA SER A 120 -19.32 12.06 10.34
C SER A 120 -18.38 11.06 11.03
N ALA A 121 -17.30 11.52 11.67
CA ALA A 121 -16.46 10.77 12.60
C ALA A 121 -17.34 10.05 13.63
N VAL A 122 -17.57 8.76 13.45
CA VAL A 122 -18.29 7.92 14.41
C VAL A 122 -17.27 7.10 15.17
N GLN A 123 -17.43 7.08 16.49
CA GLN A 123 -16.53 6.48 17.45
C GLN A 123 -17.28 5.39 18.21
N ASN A 124 -16.62 4.27 18.49
CA ASN A 124 -17.16 3.07 19.14
C ASN A 124 -16.49 2.76 20.48
N ALA A 125 -17.00 1.71 21.13
CA ALA A 125 -16.36 1.06 22.27
C ALA A 125 -14.93 0.56 21.98
N ASN A 126 -14.60 0.17 20.73
CA ASN A 126 -13.23 -0.23 20.35
C ASN A 126 -12.27 0.94 20.03
N GLY A 127 -12.70 2.21 20.10
CA GLY A 127 -11.88 3.37 19.76
C GLY A 127 -11.59 3.57 18.26
N LEU A 128 -12.13 2.74 17.36
CA LEU A 128 -12.12 3.00 15.92
C LEU A 128 -12.98 4.23 15.56
N SER A 129 -12.34 5.28 15.06
CA SER A 129 -12.96 6.43 14.42
C SER A 129 -12.73 6.39 12.92
N VAL A 130 -13.80 6.49 12.11
CA VAL A 130 -13.69 6.60 10.65
C VAL A 130 -14.37 7.87 10.15
N SER A 131 -13.64 8.63 9.34
CA SER A 131 -14.03 9.94 8.82
C SER A 131 -13.81 10.01 7.31
N VAL A 132 -14.44 10.98 6.62
CA VAL A 132 -14.34 11.13 5.15
C VAL A 132 -13.91 12.52 4.69
N ALA A 133 -13.02 12.57 3.70
CA ALA A 133 -12.30 13.76 3.27
C ALA A 133 -13.21 14.85 2.68
N LYS A 134 -13.30 16.00 3.37
CA LYS A 134 -14.04 17.17 2.89
C LYS A 134 -13.27 17.94 1.81
N LEU A 135 -11.94 17.93 1.87
CA LEU A 135 -11.06 18.70 0.98
C LEU A 135 -10.54 17.89 -0.20
N GLU A 136 -10.18 18.61 -1.27
CA GLU A 136 -9.23 18.20 -2.30
C GLU A 136 -7.80 18.20 -1.74
N LEU A 137 -7.56 17.34 -0.75
CA LEU A 137 -6.22 16.98 -0.31
C LEU A 137 -5.74 15.81 -1.17
N LEU A 138 -4.59 15.95 -1.84
CA LEU A 138 -3.92 14.83 -2.48
C LEU A 138 -2.72 14.42 -1.63
N LEU A 139 -2.72 13.16 -1.18
CA LEU A 139 -1.56 12.52 -0.56
C LEU A 139 -0.62 12.02 -1.64
N GLN A 140 0.67 11.97 -1.32
CA GLN A 140 1.67 11.48 -2.25
C GLN A 140 1.75 9.94 -2.21
N THR A 141 1.74 9.31 -3.39
CA THR A 141 1.73 7.85 -3.55
C THR A 141 2.73 7.39 -4.62
N LEU A 142 3.00 6.09 -4.67
CA LEU A 142 3.79 5.44 -5.70
C LEU A 142 2.87 4.73 -6.70
N ASN A 143 2.94 5.11 -7.98
CA ASN A 143 2.24 4.41 -9.05
C ASN A 143 3.05 3.18 -9.49
N SER A 144 2.65 1.99 -9.04
CA SER A 144 3.29 0.70 -9.34
C SER A 144 3.30 0.32 -10.83
N ASN A 145 2.67 1.10 -11.72
CA ASN A 145 2.71 0.88 -13.17
C ASN A 145 3.81 1.68 -13.87
N THR A 146 4.17 2.85 -13.34
CA THR A 146 5.14 3.78 -13.97
C THR A 146 6.42 3.94 -13.16
N ASN A 147 6.44 3.49 -11.90
CA ASN A 147 7.50 3.78 -10.93
C ASN A 147 7.69 5.29 -10.68
N GLU A 148 6.61 6.06 -10.86
CA GLU A 148 6.58 7.51 -10.61
C GLU A 148 5.71 7.84 -9.40
N LYS A 149 5.99 8.99 -8.77
CA LYS A 149 5.15 9.53 -7.70
C LYS A 149 3.96 10.28 -8.30
N GLU A 150 2.79 10.12 -7.70
CA GLU A 150 1.57 10.84 -8.07
C GLU A 150 0.85 11.37 -6.83
N GLY A 151 -0.12 12.28 -7.03
CA GLY A 151 -1.04 12.73 -5.99
C GLY A 151 -2.36 11.97 -6.11
N ARG A 152 -2.83 11.36 -5.01
CA ARG A 152 -4.14 10.66 -4.95
C ARG A 152 -4.96 11.12 -3.77
N ARG A 153 -6.28 11.10 -3.93
CA ARG A 153 -7.20 11.50 -2.85
C ARG A 153 -7.29 10.39 -1.80
N PRO A 154 -7.19 10.70 -0.49
CA PRO A 154 -7.64 9.78 0.55
C PRO A 154 -9.17 9.78 0.57
N LEU A 155 -9.77 8.61 0.39
CA LEU A 155 -11.21 8.40 0.35
C LEU A 155 -11.77 8.21 1.78
N LEU A 156 -11.05 7.47 2.61
CA LEU A 156 -11.33 7.31 4.05
C LEU A 156 -10.10 7.71 4.87
N PHE A 157 -10.34 8.11 6.11
CA PHE A 157 -9.36 8.16 7.19
C PHE A 157 -9.87 7.33 8.35
N MET A 158 -9.03 6.42 8.84
CA MET A 158 -9.31 5.48 9.92
C MET A 158 -8.33 5.74 11.06
N GLU A 159 -8.81 5.59 12.29
CA GLU A 159 -8.12 5.74 13.57
C GLU A 159 -8.61 4.58 14.46
N LYS A 160 -7.75 3.94 15.27
CA LYS A 160 -8.04 2.80 16.17
C LYS A 160 -7.16 2.90 17.42
N ASP A 161 -7.62 2.40 18.56
CA ASP A 161 -6.75 2.12 19.71
C ASP A 161 -6.13 0.70 19.61
N THR A 162 -4.88 0.53 20.04
CA THR A 162 -4.20 -0.77 20.19
C THR A 162 -3.31 -0.80 21.43
N ASP A 163 -3.15 -1.96 22.05
CA ASP A 163 -2.21 -2.21 23.16
C ASP A 163 -0.83 -2.70 22.68
N GLU A 164 -0.71 -3.15 21.42
CA GLU A 164 0.55 -3.64 20.84
C GLU A 164 0.83 -3.05 19.45
N THR A 165 2.11 -2.76 19.19
CA THR A 165 2.65 -2.26 17.92
C THR A 165 4.09 -2.78 17.70
N LEU A 166 4.56 -2.71 16.45
CA LEU A 166 5.94 -3.00 16.07
C LEU A 166 6.63 -1.71 15.63
N LYS A 167 7.73 -1.36 16.28
CA LYS A 167 8.60 -0.25 15.87
C LYS A 167 9.75 -0.79 15.02
N ILE A 168 9.89 -0.27 13.80
CA ILE A 168 10.91 -0.66 12.82
C ILE A 168 11.90 0.51 12.66
N THR A 169 13.20 0.24 12.84
CA THR A 169 14.29 1.22 12.70
C THR A 169 15.27 0.76 11.63
N LEU A 170 15.59 1.63 10.68
CA LEU A 170 16.56 1.37 9.59
C LEU A 170 17.97 1.85 9.92
N LYS A 171 18.97 1.33 9.20
CA LYS A 171 20.38 1.73 9.32
C LYS A 171 20.68 3.20 8.97
N GLY A 172 19.75 3.91 8.32
CA GLY A 172 19.82 5.36 8.11
C GLY A 172 19.27 6.19 9.28
N GLY A 173 18.57 5.56 10.24
CA GLY A 173 17.86 6.22 11.33
C GLY A 173 16.41 6.59 11.01
N GLU A 174 15.86 6.15 9.86
CA GLU A 174 14.42 6.16 9.61
C GLU A 174 13.71 5.23 10.59
N GLU A 175 12.59 5.69 11.16
CA GLU A 175 11.75 4.90 12.08
C GLU A 175 10.26 5.03 11.72
N ILE A 176 9.53 3.94 11.88
CA ILE A 176 8.06 3.89 11.80
C ILE A 176 7.55 2.87 12.82
N GLU A 177 6.32 3.05 13.26
CA GLU A 177 5.66 2.17 14.23
C GLU A 177 4.24 1.88 13.77
N SER A 178 3.83 0.61 13.78
CA SER A 178 2.63 0.11 13.10
C SER A 178 2.05 -1.12 13.78
N THR A 179 0.83 -1.51 13.43
CA THR A 179 0.32 -2.85 13.78
C THR A 179 1.09 -3.94 13.03
N ALA A 180 1.11 -5.16 13.59
CA ALA A 180 1.96 -6.26 13.10
C ALA A 180 1.57 -6.78 11.69
N ASP A 181 0.32 -6.56 11.31
CA ASP A 181 -0.27 -6.84 10.01
C ASP A 181 0.08 -5.77 8.95
N HIS A 182 0.63 -4.60 9.32
CA HIS A 182 0.72 -3.49 8.38
C HIS A 182 1.76 -3.69 7.26
N PRO A 183 1.39 -3.73 5.97
CA PRO A 183 2.32 -4.00 4.88
C PRO A 183 3.29 -2.86 4.59
N PHE A 184 4.47 -3.26 4.11
CA PHE A 184 5.60 -2.43 3.71
C PHE A 184 6.10 -2.88 2.34
N LEU A 185 6.37 -1.96 1.41
CA LEU A 185 7.08 -2.29 0.17
C LEU A 185 8.51 -2.78 0.48
N THR A 186 8.89 -3.91 -0.09
CA THR A 186 10.26 -4.43 -0.17
C THR A 186 10.73 -4.38 -1.63
N ARG A 187 11.94 -4.89 -1.91
CA ARG A 187 12.42 -5.03 -3.30
C ARG A 187 11.58 -6.00 -4.16
N ASN A 188 10.84 -6.90 -3.50
CA ASN A 188 10.21 -8.06 -4.13
C ASN A 188 8.68 -7.94 -4.17
N GLY A 189 8.07 -7.25 -3.20
CA GLY A 189 6.61 -7.15 -3.06
C GLY A 189 6.20 -6.34 -1.82
N MET A 190 4.96 -6.50 -1.38
CA MET A 190 4.45 -5.90 -0.14
C MET A 190 4.45 -6.95 0.96
N LYS A 191 4.99 -6.61 2.15
CA LYS A 191 5.28 -7.56 3.22
C LYS A 191 4.94 -6.95 4.59
N ASN A 192 4.24 -7.68 5.46
CA ASN A 192 3.61 -7.15 6.69
C ASN A 192 4.62 -6.86 7.81
N ALA A 193 4.30 -5.90 8.68
CA ALA A 193 5.23 -5.20 9.56
C ALA A 193 6.14 -6.11 10.40
N GLY A 194 5.62 -7.23 10.87
CA GLY A 194 6.40 -8.21 11.63
C GLY A 194 6.83 -9.45 10.85
N GLU A 195 6.39 -9.62 9.61
CA GLU A 195 7.07 -10.51 8.67
C GLU A 195 8.47 -9.95 8.34
N LEU A 196 8.64 -8.63 8.49
CA LEU A 196 9.91 -7.95 8.42
C LEU A 196 10.83 -8.36 9.57
N VAL A 197 12.13 -8.27 9.30
CA VAL A 197 13.19 -8.82 10.13
C VAL A 197 14.47 -8.01 9.92
N VAL A 198 15.32 -7.94 10.95
CA VAL A 198 16.60 -7.22 10.88
C VAL A 198 17.43 -7.75 9.70
N GLY A 199 17.77 -6.85 8.77
CA GLY A 199 18.48 -7.18 7.56
C GLY A 199 17.66 -7.14 6.27
N ASP A 200 16.32 -7.13 6.30
CA ASP A 200 15.49 -6.91 5.11
C ASP A 200 15.61 -5.46 4.61
N GLU A 201 15.20 -5.18 3.36
CA GLU A 201 15.31 -3.87 2.72
C GLU A 201 13.94 -3.31 2.31
N LEU A 202 13.54 -2.21 2.94
CA LEU A 202 12.25 -1.54 2.74
C LEU A 202 12.34 -0.39 1.75
N GLY A 203 11.29 -0.22 0.95
CA GLY A 203 11.12 0.88 -0.01
C GLY A 203 10.94 2.21 0.73
N LEU A 204 11.67 3.23 0.26
CA LEU A 204 11.80 4.52 0.92
C LEU A 204 11.60 5.69 -0.03
N HIS A 205 10.79 6.66 0.40
CA HIS A 205 10.85 8.03 -0.08
C HIS A 205 11.40 8.98 0.99
N LEU A 206 12.73 9.20 0.96
CA LEU A 206 13.47 9.97 1.98
C LEU A 206 13.28 11.49 1.93
N PHE A 207 12.37 12.00 1.11
CA PHE A 207 12.09 13.43 1.10
C PHE A 207 11.24 13.79 2.32
N GLU A 208 11.87 14.37 3.34
CA GLU A 208 11.23 14.68 4.62
C GLU A 208 10.25 15.85 4.54
N GLY A 209 10.44 16.77 3.59
CA GLY A 209 9.57 17.93 3.39
C GLY A 209 9.58 18.91 4.57
N VAL A 210 8.48 19.64 4.72
CA VAL A 210 8.28 20.59 5.83
C VAL A 210 6.89 20.45 6.43
N GLU A 211 6.74 20.77 7.71
CA GLU A 211 5.44 20.70 8.40
C GLU A 211 4.43 21.63 7.73
N TYR A 212 3.21 21.15 7.52
CA TYR A 212 2.14 21.95 6.95
C TYR A 212 1.78 23.09 7.91
N ALA A 213 1.90 24.33 7.44
CA ALA A 213 1.39 25.51 8.10
C ALA A 213 0.19 26.05 7.31
N LYS A 214 -0.95 26.23 7.99
CA LYS A 214 -2.13 26.88 7.39
C LYS A 214 -1.75 28.31 6.94
N PRO A 215 -2.02 28.70 5.68
CA PRO A 215 -1.75 30.06 5.24
C PRO A 215 -2.50 31.11 6.08
N ALA A 216 -1.82 32.21 6.41
CA ALA A 216 -2.43 33.35 7.08
C ALA A 216 -3.32 34.11 6.08
N SER A 217 -4.61 34.25 6.38
CA SER A 217 -5.61 34.80 5.45
C SER A 217 -5.26 36.23 5.00
N GLY A 218 -5.17 36.44 3.70
CA GLY A 218 -4.89 37.73 3.08
C GLY A 218 -4.67 37.62 1.57
N PHE A 219 -4.60 38.77 0.89
CA PHE A 219 -4.28 38.84 -0.54
C PHE A 219 -2.77 38.99 -0.78
N ILE A 220 -2.32 38.48 -1.92
CA ILE A 220 -0.94 38.62 -2.38
C ILE A 220 -0.80 39.93 -3.16
N GLU A 221 -0.08 40.87 -2.55
CA GLU A 221 0.31 42.14 -3.17
C GLU A 221 1.19 41.92 -4.41
N PRO A 222 0.90 42.59 -5.55
CA PRO A 222 1.78 42.61 -6.71
C PRO A 222 3.19 43.13 -6.38
N GLN A 223 4.22 42.41 -6.81
CA GLN A 223 5.62 42.82 -6.73
C GLN A 223 5.96 43.91 -7.75
N TYR A 224 5.27 43.92 -8.90
CA TYR A 224 5.38 44.95 -9.95
C TYR A 224 3.98 45.33 -10.44
N CYS A 225 3.77 46.62 -10.73
CA CYS A 225 2.50 47.10 -11.31
C CYS A 225 2.45 46.82 -12.81
N VAL A 226 1.35 46.25 -13.29
CA VAL A 226 1.13 45.92 -14.71
C VAL A 226 -0.33 46.19 -15.08
N GLU A 227 -0.57 46.84 -16.22
CA GLU A 227 -1.93 47.08 -16.73
C GLU A 227 -2.54 45.83 -17.37
N PHE A 228 -3.79 45.53 -16.99
CA PHE A 228 -4.61 44.47 -17.58
C PHE A 228 -5.84 45.12 -18.23
N THR A 229 -6.11 44.76 -19.48
CA THR A 229 -7.39 45.08 -20.15
C THR A 229 -8.53 44.26 -19.53
N GLU A 230 -9.78 44.68 -19.68
CA GLU A 230 -10.93 43.96 -19.11
C GLU A 230 -11.01 42.49 -19.56
N ASN A 231 -10.68 42.19 -20.82
CA ASN A 231 -10.61 40.82 -21.33
C ASN A 231 -9.51 39.99 -20.63
N GLU A 232 -8.38 40.61 -20.27
CA GLU A 232 -7.32 39.95 -19.52
C GLU A 232 -7.73 39.76 -18.05
N LYS A 233 -8.38 40.74 -17.43
CA LYS A 233 -8.94 40.61 -16.06
C LYS A 233 -9.98 39.49 -16.00
N ALA A 234 -10.91 39.42 -16.96
CA ALA A 234 -11.92 38.37 -17.05
C ALA A 234 -11.30 36.97 -17.23
N LEU A 235 -10.27 36.84 -18.08
CA LEU A 235 -9.53 35.59 -18.23
C LEU A 235 -8.85 35.17 -16.92
N MET A 236 -8.17 36.10 -16.24
CA MET A 236 -7.53 35.83 -14.94
C MET A 236 -8.56 35.51 -13.84
N ALA A 237 -9.77 36.08 -13.90
CA ALA A 237 -10.86 35.73 -13.00
C ALA A 237 -11.42 34.33 -13.28
N SER A 238 -11.55 33.91 -14.55
CA SER A 238 -12.07 32.56 -14.89
C SER A 238 -11.19 31.41 -14.39
N VAL A 239 -9.89 31.66 -14.16
CA VAL A 239 -8.96 30.70 -13.54
C VAL A 239 -8.69 30.98 -12.05
N SER A 240 -9.49 31.85 -11.42
CA SER A 240 -9.38 32.21 -9.99
C SER A 240 -8.03 32.82 -9.57
N LEU A 241 -7.42 33.63 -10.44
CA LEU A 241 -6.12 34.27 -10.23
C LEU A 241 -6.15 35.81 -10.18
N SER A 242 -7.29 36.45 -10.47
CA SER A 242 -7.43 37.92 -10.50
C SER A 242 -7.26 38.60 -9.13
N MET A 243 -7.58 37.91 -8.04
CA MET A 243 -7.34 38.33 -6.65
C MET A 243 -6.73 37.17 -5.88
N LEU A 244 -5.44 36.89 -6.12
CA LEU A 244 -4.74 35.75 -5.53
C LEU A 244 -4.65 35.89 -4.00
N SER A 245 -5.32 35.00 -3.27
CA SER A 245 -5.21 34.89 -1.82
C SER A 245 -4.10 33.92 -1.41
N SER A 246 -3.65 34.03 -0.16
CA SER A 246 -2.64 33.16 0.46
C SER A 246 -3.06 31.70 0.61
N ASP A 247 -4.37 31.42 0.61
CA ASP A 247 -4.97 30.08 0.69
C ASP A 247 -5.43 29.53 -0.68
N ASN A 248 -5.16 30.26 -1.77
CA ASN A 248 -5.55 29.86 -3.11
C ASN A 248 -4.84 28.57 -3.56
N LYS A 249 -5.60 27.59 -4.07
CA LYS A 249 -5.10 26.28 -4.53
C LYS A 249 -4.00 26.35 -5.60
N ALA A 250 -3.94 27.43 -6.38
CA ALA A 250 -2.88 27.63 -7.38
C ALA A 250 -1.54 28.07 -6.76
N LEU A 251 -1.53 28.62 -5.54
CA LEU A 251 -0.34 29.22 -4.94
C LEU A 251 0.87 28.27 -4.80
N PRO A 252 0.71 26.99 -4.40
CA PRO A 252 1.82 26.03 -4.38
C PRO A 252 2.49 25.87 -5.74
N ILE A 253 1.70 25.76 -6.81
CA ILE A 253 2.17 25.63 -8.20
C ILE A 253 2.84 26.93 -8.66
N LEU A 254 2.22 28.08 -8.40
CA LEU A 254 2.78 29.39 -8.74
C LEU A 254 4.13 29.61 -8.05
N ALA A 255 4.31 29.20 -6.80
CA ALA A 255 5.60 29.29 -6.11
C ALA A 255 6.71 28.49 -6.82
N LYS A 256 6.43 27.23 -7.20
CA LYS A 256 7.37 26.39 -7.99
C LYS A 256 7.74 27.05 -9.31
N VAL A 257 6.73 27.51 -10.06
CA VAL A 257 6.88 28.09 -11.41
C VAL A 257 7.63 29.42 -11.36
N VAL A 258 7.27 30.32 -10.43
CA VAL A 258 7.98 31.59 -10.23
C VAL A 258 9.43 31.34 -9.83
N GLY A 259 9.70 30.41 -8.90
CA GLY A 259 11.06 30.04 -8.51
C GLY A 259 11.91 29.52 -9.68
N TYR A 260 11.38 28.58 -10.46
CA TYR A 260 12.09 28.04 -11.64
C TYR A 260 12.30 29.11 -12.72
N LEU A 261 11.27 29.92 -13.02
CA LEU A 261 11.37 31.02 -13.98
C LEU A 261 12.29 32.15 -13.52
N THR A 262 12.57 32.29 -12.21
CA THR A 262 13.66 33.16 -11.70
C THR A 262 15.05 32.62 -12.06
N GLY A 263 15.22 31.31 -12.21
CA GLY A 263 16.43 30.65 -12.75
C GLY A 263 16.36 30.40 -14.27
N ASP A 264 16.14 29.16 -14.71
CA ASP A 264 16.13 28.71 -16.11
C ASP A 264 14.83 29.06 -16.86
N GLY A 265 14.48 30.36 -16.85
CA GLY A 265 13.34 30.90 -17.60
C GLY A 265 13.56 32.32 -18.12
N THR A 266 12.82 32.69 -19.16
CA THR A 266 12.79 34.05 -19.73
C THR A 266 11.35 34.53 -19.85
N LEU A 267 11.11 35.82 -19.62
CA LEU A 267 9.82 36.50 -19.80
C LEU A 267 10.03 37.75 -20.65
N TYR A 268 9.28 37.91 -21.75
CA TYR A 268 9.45 39.02 -22.69
C TYR A 268 8.13 39.43 -23.35
N SER A 269 8.15 40.55 -24.08
CA SER A 269 7.00 41.05 -24.84
C SER A 269 7.39 41.41 -26.27
N SER A 270 6.51 41.16 -27.23
CA SER A 270 6.64 41.61 -28.63
C SER A 270 5.33 42.28 -29.05
N GLY A 271 5.40 43.57 -29.36
CA GLY A 271 4.22 44.43 -29.43
C GLY A 271 3.38 44.34 -28.16
N LYS A 272 2.05 44.19 -28.31
CA LYS A 272 1.11 44.03 -27.20
C LYS A 272 1.12 42.62 -26.54
N LYS A 273 1.77 41.62 -27.14
CA LYS A 273 1.76 40.22 -26.65
C LYS A 273 2.94 39.93 -25.72
N TRP A 274 2.70 39.18 -24.66
CA TRP A 274 3.70 38.74 -23.69
C TRP A 274 3.86 37.22 -23.72
N PHE A 275 5.10 36.76 -23.55
CA PHE A 275 5.52 35.36 -23.67
C PHE A 275 6.47 35.01 -22.52
N SER A 276 6.39 33.77 -22.03
CA SER A 276 7.42 33.20 -21.15
C SER A 276 7.84 31.82 -21.65
N VAL A 277 9.11 31.49 -21.47
CA VAL A 277 9.70 30.21 -21.84
C VAL A 277 10.55 29.69 -20.68
N ALA A 278 10.26 28.47 -20.23
CA ALA A 278 11.14 27.70 -19.34
C ALA A 278 12.02 26.74 -20.15
N TYR A 279 13.23 26.46 -19.67
CA TYR A 279 14.20 25.62 -20.37
C TYR A 279 14.61 24.42 -19.51
N GLY A 280 14.60 23.21 -20.07
CA GLY A 280 14.95 22.00 -19.32
C GLY A 280 14.96 20.71 -20.13
N LYS A 281 14.84 19.58 -19.44
CA LYS A 281 14.60 18.26 -20.06
C LYS A 281 13.13 18.07 -20.41
N LYS A 282 12.83 17.06 -21.25
CA LYS A 282 11.47 16.75 -21.67
C LYS A 282 10.58 16.39 -20.49
N GLU A 283 10.98 15.42 -19.66
CA GLU A 283 10.19 15.00 -18.48
C GLU A 283 9.97 16.15 -17.48
N ASP A 284 11.01 16.96 -17.23
CA ASP A 284 10.98 18.07 -16.28
C ASP A 284 10.02 19.18 -16.71
N MET A 285 10.03 19.53 -18.00
CA MET A 285 9.11 20.50 -18.60
C MET A 285 7.69 19.94 -18.76
N GLU A 286 7.54 18.62 -18.97
CA GLU A 286 6.24 17.96 -19.00
C GLU A 286 5.56 17.98 -17.61
N GLN A 287 6.32 17.86 -16.51
CA GLN A 287 5.77 18.07 -15.17
C GLN A 287 5.31 19.52 -14.96
N MET A 288 6.07 20.51 -15.42
CA MET A 288 5.63 21.91 -15.36
C MET A 288 4.40 22.16 -16.23
N ARG A 289 4.30 21.51 -17.41
CA ARG A 289 3.12 21.56 -18.29
C ARG A 289 1.86 21.05 -17.56
N LYS A 290 1.94 19.88 -16.91
CA LYS A 290 0.86 19.31 -16.10
C LYS A 290 0.47 20.20 -14.92
N ASP A 291 1.45 20.76 -14.21
CA ASP A 291 1.19 21.67 -13.10
C ASP A 291 0.45 22.94 -13.57
N LEU A 292 0.81 23.49 -14.74
CA LEU A 292 0.11 24.63 -15.35
C LEU A 292 -1.31 24.28 -15.83
N GLU A 293 -1.51 23.10 -16.43
CA GLU A 293 -2.84 22.63 -16.83
C GLU A 293 -3.80 22.51 -15.64
N ARG A 294 -3.32 22.08 -14.48
CA ARG A 294 -4.09 22.00 -13.23
C ARG A 294 -4.61 23.34 -12.72
N ILE A 295 -3.98 24.46 -13.10
CA ILE A 295 -4.43 25.82 -12.78
C ILE A 295 -5.06 26.52 -14.01
N GLY A 296 -5.51 25.76 -15.00
CA GLY A 296 -6.21 26.26 -16.19
C GLY A 296 -5.33 26.94 -17.23
N ILE A 297 -4.00 26.82 -17.14
CA ILE A 297 -3.05 27.53 -18.01
C ILE A 297 -2.48 26.61 -19.09
N SER A 298 -2.83 26.89 -20.33
CA SER A 298 -2.26 26.22 -21.51
C SER A 298 -0.79 26.61 -21.74
N SER A 299 0.02 25.61 -22.07
CA SER A 299 1.43 25.77 -22.43
C SER A 299 1.86 24.68 -23.43
N HIS A 300 2.85 24.98 -24.27
CA HIS A 300 3.28 24.11 -25.37
C HIS A 300 4.74 23.69 -25.20
N LEU A 301 4.99 22.39 -25.17
CA LEU A 301 6.34 21.84 -25.13
C LEU A 301 6.93 21.75 -26.54
N HIS A 302 8.10 22.35 -26.73
CA HIS A 302 8.89 22.28 -27.96
C HIS A 302 10.25 21.63 -27.67
N GLN A 303 10.83 20.89 -28.61
CA GLN A 303 12.17 20.34 -28.48
C GLN A 303 13.10 20.93 -29.54
N ARG A 304 14.27 21.41 -29.11
CA ARG A 304 15.25 22.06 -29.97
C ARG A 304 16.62 21.41 -29.82
N THR A 305 17.04 20.73 -30.86
CA THR A 305 18.40 20.22 -31.02
C THR A 305 19.31 21.35 -31.53
N LYS A 306 20.49 21.49 -30.93
CA LYS A 306 21.57 22.39 -31.38
C LYS A 306 22.88 21.61 -31.42
N ASN A 307 23.72 21.87 -32.42
CA ASN A 307 25.11 21.49 -32.35
C ASN A 307 25.87 22.59 -31.61
N CYS A 308 26.44 22.23 -30.47
CA CYS A 308 27.17 23.13 -29.58
C CYS A 308 28.67 22.85 -29.70
N THR A 309 29.46 23.89 -29.92
CA THR A 309 30.92 23.78 -30.02
C THR A 309 31.54 24.63 -28.93
N ILE A 310 32.27 24.00 -28.01
CA ILE A 310 32.98 24.69 -26.93
C ILE A 310 34.49 24.62 -27.16
N ASN A 311 35.17 25.76 -27.05
CA ASN A 311 36.62 25.79 -27.03
C ASN A 311 37.09 25.54 -25.59
N THR A 312 37.87 24.48 -25.39
CA THR A 312 38.46 24.13 -24.09
C THR A 312 39.97 24.25 -24.13
N GLN A 313 40.64 24.27 -22.98
CA GLN A 313 42.10 24.21 -22.89
C GLN A 313 42.72 22.92 -23.45
N TYR A 314 41.90 21.93 -23.82
CA TYR A 314 42.29 20.68 -24.48
C TYR A 314 41.79 20.60 -25.93
N GLY A 315 41.43 21.72 -26.54
CA GLY A 315 40.95 21.82 -27.91
C GLY A 315 39.44 22.08 -28.03
N GLN A 316 38.98 22.18 -29.27
CA GLN A 316 37.59 22.43 -29.63
C GLN A 316 36.76 21.15 -29.56
N LYS A 317 35.67 21.16 -28.80
CA LYS A 317 34.79 20.00 -28.59
C LYS A 317 33.37 20.31 -29.05
N SER A 318 32.97 19.70 -30.16
CA SER A 318 31.59 19.75 -30.67
C SER A 318 30.75 18.62 -30.08
N PHE A 319 29.53 18.93 -29.65
CA PHE A 319 28.55 17.98 -29.15
C PHE A 319 27.13 18.44 -29.50
N THR A 320 26.25 17.49 -29.82
CA THR A 320 24.82 17.78 -30.03
C THR A 320 24.11 17.85 -28.68
N SER A 321 23.29 18.88 -28.48
CA SER A 321 22.53 19.11 -27.26
C SER A 321 21.05 19.35 -27.60
N THR A 322 20.16 18.59 -26.95
CA THR A 322 18.71 18.72 -27.14
C THR A 322 18.09 19.36 -25.90
N SER A 323 17.75 20.63 -25.99
CA SER A 323 17.02 21.37 -24.96
C SER A 323 15.52 21.30 -25.23
N SER A 324 14.71 21.07 -24.20
CA SER A 324 13.25 21.22 -24.29
C SER A 324 12.85 22.59 -23.75
N GLU A 325 11.92 23.25 -24.43
CA GLU A 325 11.45 24.61 -24.18
C GLU A 325 9.94 24.55 -23.89
N LEU A 326 9.48 24.99 -22.72
CA LEU A 326 8.05 25.09 -22.41
C LEU A 326 7.56 26.51 -22.65
N HIS A 327 6.74 26.70 -23.68
CA HIS A 327 6.26 28.00 -24.14
C HIS A 327 4.89 28.34 -23.55
N ILE A 328 4.85 29.38 -22.71
CA ILE A 328 3.64 29.96 -22.12
C ILE A 328 3.29 31.23 -22.92
N LYS A 329 2.18 31.19 -23.66
CA LYS A 329 1.80 32.23 -24.64
C LYS A 329 0.59 33.08 -24.21
N THR A 330 -0.05 32.71 -23.10
CA THR A 330 -1.23 33.39 -22.54
C THR A 330 -0.83 34.72 -21.92
N THR A 331 -0.94 35.81 -22.70
CA THR A 331 -0.42 37.15 -22.33
C THR A 331 -0.90 37.65 -20.97
N ALA A 332 -2.16 37.42 -20.58
CA ALA A 332 -2.66 37.76 -19.24
C ALA A 332 -1.90 37.04 -18.12
N PHE A 333 -1.69 35.72 -18.25
CA PHE A 333 -0.95 34.94 -17.26
C PHE A 333 0.55 35.28 -17.26
N VAL A 334 1.14 35.64 -18.41
CA VAL A 334 2.55 36.09 -18.45
C VAL A 334 2.70 37.47 -17.79
N LYS A 335 1.76 38.41 -17.98
CA LYS A 335 1.70 39.65 -17.20
C LYS A 335 1.58 39.34 -15.70
N PHE A 336 0.77 38.36 -15.33
CA PHE A 336 0.58 37.96 -13.94
C PHE A 336 1.84 37.34 -13.30
N LEU A 337 2.56 36.46 -14.02
CA LEU A 337 3.87 35.96 -13.58
C LEU A 337 4.85 37.12 -13.32
N HIS A 338 4.81 38.18 -14.15
CA HIS A 338 5.57 39.40 -13.88
C HIS A 338 5.07 40.09 -12.61
N THR A 339 3.76 40.27 -12.39
CA THR A 339 3.23 40.83 -11.12
C THR A 339 3.62 40.00 -9.88
N LEU A 340 3.85 38.69 -10.02
CA LEU A 340 4.35 37.84 -8.93
C LEU A 340 5.89 37.92 -8.73
N GLY A 341 6.59 38.75 -9.50
CA GLY A 341 8.02 39.04 -9.34
C GLY A 341 8.95 38.32 -10.33
N VAL A 342 8.44 37.65 -11.37
CA VAL A 342 9.31 37.10 -12.43
C VAL A 342 9.92 38.27 -13.23
N PRO A 343 11.27 38.39 -13.31
CA PRO A 343 11.93 39.50 -14.01
C PRO A 343 11.70 39.46 -15.52
N LYS A 344 11.58 40.64 -16.15
CA LYS A 344 11.25 40.81 -17.57
C LYS A 344 12.50 41.14 -18.39
N GLY A 345 12.79 40.38 -19.43
CA GLY A 345 13.95 40.58 -20.31
C GLY A 345 15.25 39.99 -19.74
N LYS A 346 16.38 40.67 -19.95
CA LYS A 346 17.70 40.18 -19.56
C LYS A 346 17.95 40.32 -18.07
N LYS A 347 18.02 39.20 -17.36
CA LYS A 347 18.30 39.11 -15.91
C LYS A 347 19.67 39.67 -15.50
N THR A 348 20.63 39.68 -16.43
CA THR A 348 21.99 40.18 -16.23
C THR A 348 22.08 41.71 -16.10
N THR A 349 21.09 42.44 -16.64
CA THR A 349 21.09 43.90 -16.81
C THR A 349 19.85 44.56 -16.19
N GLN A 350 19.42 44.06 -15.03
CA GLN A 350 18.30 44.62 -14.25
C GLN A 350 18.40 44.20 -12.79
N GLU A 351 17.69 44.90 -11.91
CA GLU A 351 17.56 44.51 -10.51
C GLU A 351 16.38 43.55 -10.30
N PHE A 352 16.57 42.56 -9.43
CA PHE A 352 15.49 41.77 -8.82
C PHE A 352 16.00 41.07 -7.55
N GLY A 353 15.07 40.52 -6.76
CA GLY A 353 15.33 39.77 -5.53
C GLY A 353 14.27 38.70 -5.30
N VAL A 354 14.17 38.20 -4.06
CA VAL A 354 13.08 37.30 -3.63
C VAL A 354 11.79 38.13 -3.53
N PRO A 355 10.68 37.70 -4.17
CA PRO A 355 9.41 38.42 -4.10
C PRO A 355 8.92 38.64 -2.65
N ALA A 356 8.38 39.83 -2.36
CA ALA A 356 7.91 40.20 -1.03
C ALA A 356 6.86 39.23 -0.47
N TRP A 357 5.96 38.72 -1.34
CA TRP A 357 4.98 37.72 -0.94
C TRP A 357 5.61 36.38 -0.54
N ILE A 358 6.68 35.93 -1.21
CA ILE A 358 7.44 34.74 -0.80
C ILE A 358 8.04 34.94 0.59
N LYS A 359 8.70 36.09 0.83
CA LYS A 359 9.31 36.41 2.14
C LYS A 359 8.29 36.43 3.29
N ARG A 360 7.03 36.75 3.01
CA ARG A 360 5.91 36.74 3.98
C ARG A 360 5.06 35.46 3.99
N SER A 361 5.32 34.50 3.11
CA SER A 361 4.55 33.25 2.99
C SER A 361 4.94 32.19 4.03
N SER A 362 4.12 31.15 4.17
CA SER A 362 4.42 29.98 5.01
C SER A 362 5.59 29.15 4.48
N LEU A 363 6.21 28.35 5.37
CA LEU A 363 7.36 27.50 5.04
C LEU A 363 7.12 26.55 3.84
N PRO A 364 5.95 25.91 3.65
CA PRO A 364 5.68 25.13 2.43
C PRO A 364 5.81 25.94 1.13
N ILE A 365 5.28 27.17 1.10
CA ILE A 365 5.36 28.06 -0.08
C ILE A 365 6.80 28.54 -0.32
N LYS A 366 7.52 28.91 0.74
CA LYS A 366 8.95 29.22 0.69
C LYS A 366 9.78 28.04 0.17
N ARG A 367 9.47 26.81 0.63
CA ARG A 367 10.09 25.56 0.15
C ARG A 367 9.87 25.38 -1.35
N LEU A 368 8.63 25.53 -1.83
CA LEU A 368 8.25 25.33 -3.22
C LEU A 368 8.97 26.32 -4.16
N TYR A 369 9.09 27.58 -3.77
CA TYR A 369 9.89 28.58 -4.50
C TYR A 369 11.38 28.22 -4.53
N LEU A 370 11.99 27.91 -3.38
CA LEU A 370 13.39 27.52 -3.32
C LEU A 370 13.66 26.23 -4.10
N ALA A 371 12.78 25.24 -4.03
CA ALA A 371 12.93 23.98 -4.74
C ALA A 371 12.76 24.13 -6.26
N GLY A 372 11.90 25.04 -6.73
CA GLY A 372 11.85 25.44 -8.14
C GLY A 372 13.13 26.14 -8.60
N LEU A 373 13.58 27.14 -7.84
CA LEU A 373 14.83 27.88 -8.13
C LEU A 373 16.07 26.97 -8.08
N PHE A 374 16.12 26.04 -7.14
CA PHE A 374 17.19 25.04 -7.02
C PHE A 374 17.07 23.95 -8.09
N GLY A 375 15.86 23.66 -8.56
CA GLY A 375 15.58 22.86 -9.75
C GLY A 375 16.35 23.33 -10.97
N ALA A 376 16.37 24.64 -11.20
CA ALA A 376 17.23 25.32 -12.16
C ALA A 376 18.70 25.41 -11.68
N GLU A 377 19.01 26.39 -10.82
CA GLU A 377 20.36 26.94 -10.65
C GLU A 377 21.28 26.20 -9.67
N LEU A 378 20.73 25.46 -8.69
CA LEU A 378 21.56 24.86 -7.64
C LEU A 378 22.41 23.69 -8.18
N SER A 379 23.70 23.70 -7.87
CA SER A 379 24.63 22.61 -8.20
C SER A 379 24.14 21.24 -7.68
N SER A 380 24.23 20.20 -8.50
CA SER A 380 23.86 18.84 -8.08
C SER A 380 24.85 18.26 -7.04
N PRO A 381 24.38 17.39 -6.12
CA PRO A 381 25.24 16.72 -5.14
C PRO A 381 26.41 15.98 -5.80
N SER A 382 27.63 16.23 -5.30
CA SER A 382 28.88 15.65 -5.80
C SER A 382 29.97 15.71 -4.71
N THR A 383 30.97 14.83 -4.78
CA THR A 383 32.00 14.69 -3.75
C THR A 383 33.40 15.14 -4.20
N HIS A 384 34.12 15.79 -3.30
CA HIS A 384 35.50 16.28 -3.50
C HIS A 384 36.56 15.29 -2.99
N THR A 385 36.16 14.39 -2.08
CA THR A 385 36.92 13.20 -1.65
C THR A 385 36.10 11.93 -1.91
N LYS A 386 36.53 10.76 -1.42
CA LYS A 386 35.77 9.50 -1.53
C LYS A 386 34.34 9.62 -0.95
N THR A 387 34.18 10.39 0.14
CA THR A 387 32.95 10.44 0.94
C THR A 387 32.49 11.85 1.34
N GLY A 388 33.30 12.89 1.15
CA GLY A 388 32.96 14.28 1.50
C GLY A 388 32.38 15.06 0.33
N PHE A 389 31.22 15.69 0.52
CA PHE A 389 30.52 16.49 -0.50
C PHE A 389 31.18 17.86 -0.74
N TYR A 390 31.02 18.41 -1.94
CA TYR A 390 31.25 19.85 -2.17
C TYR A 390 30.13 20.67 -1.50
N SER A 391 30.46 21.90 -1.09
CA SER A 391 29.45 22.93 -0.80
C SER A 391 28.51 23.09 -2.00
N PRO A 392 27.18 22.98 -1.84
CA PRO A 392 26.23 23.35 -2.87
C PRO A 392 26.37 24.84 -3.18
N ILE A 393 26.42 25.16 -4.47
CA ILE A 393 26.54 26.52 -4.98
C ILE A 393 25.25 26.88 -5.68
N PHE A 394 24.57 27.90 -5.18
CA PHE A 394 23.66 28.70 -5.99
C PHE A 394 24.49 29.82 -6.63
N ALA A 395 24.29 30.12 -7.91
CA ALA A 395 25.04 31.15 -8.61
C ALA A 395 24.14 31.96 -9.56
N GLN A 396 24.51 33.21 -9.80
CA GLN A 396 23.82 34.08 -10.73
C GLN A 396 24.83 35.01 -11.43
N ASN A 397 24.65 35.20 -12.74
CA ASN A 397 25.45 36.12 -13.54
C ASN A 397 24.76 37.49 -13.64
N LYS A 398 25.53 38.57 -13.44
CA LYS A 398 25.12 39.97 -13.61
C LYS A 398 26.22 40.74 -14.33
N ASN A 399 25.87 41.82 -15.02
CA ASN A 399 26.85 42.82 -15.41
C ASN A 399 27.31 43.57 -14.14
N THR A 400 28.55 44.06 -14.09
CA THR A 400 29.18 44.65 -12.89
C THR A 400 28.33 45.75 -12.22
N GLU A 401 27.58 46.55 -13.00
CA GLU A 401 26.63 47.56 -12.50
C GLU A 401 25.56 46.98 -11.57
N TYR A 402 25.05 45.77 -11.85
CA TYR A 402 23.98 45.11 -11.10
C TYR A 402 24.51 44.09 -10.08
N LEU A 403 25.80 44.17 -9.73
CA LEU A 403 26.44 43.22 -8.82
C LEU A 403 25.78 43.21 -7.44
N ASP A 404 25.46 44.38 -6.90
CA ASP A 404 24.85 44.50 -5.57
C ASP A 404 23.40 43.98 -5.55
N SER A 405 22.63 44.08 -6.64
CA SER A 405 21.34 43.39 -6.75
C SER A 405 21.48 41.87 -6.59
N ALA A 406 22.49 41.24 -7.21
CA ALA A 406 22.72 39.80 -7.03
C ALA A 406 23.31 39.44 -5.65
N ARG A 407 24.08 40.34 -5.02
CA ARG A 407 24.51 40.17 -3.62
C ARG A 407 23.31 40.24 -2.68
N ASN A 408 22.41 41.20 -2.86
CA ASN A 408 21.19 41.35 -2.07
C ASN A 408 20.26 40.15 -2.26
N PHE A 409 20.04 39.69 -3.50
CA PHE A 409 19.28 38.47 -3.76
C PHE A 409 19.90 37.23 -3.07
N ALA A 410 21.22 37.10 -3.08
CA ALA A 410 21.92 36.03 -2.36
C ALA A 410 21.79 36.15 -0.82
N ILE A 411 21.71 37.37 -0.26
CA ILE A 411 21.42 37.61 1.16
C ILE A 411 19.98 37.23 1.50
N GLU A 412 19.00 37.57 0.65
CA GLU A 412 17.60 37.18 0.85
C GLU A 412 17.39 35.67 0.76
N LEU A 413 18.06 34.99 -0.17
CA LEU A 413 18.05 33.52 -0.27
C LEU A 413 18.72 32.87 0.96
N MET A 414 19.79 33.46 1.49
CA MET A 414 20.42 33.04 2.74
C MET A 414 19.46 33.21 3.93
N GLY A 415 18.70 34.31 3.98
CA GLY A 415 17.64 34.53 4.97
C GLY A 415 16.55 33.46 4.90
N LEU A 416 16.02 33.16 3.70
CA LEU A 416 15.04 32.09 3.53
C LEU A 416 15.61 30.71 3.94
N LEU A 417 16.87 30.41 3.59
CA LEU A 417 17.51 29.15 3.96
C LEU A 417 17.65 28.98 5.48
N LEU A 418 17.97 30.07 6.19
CA LEU A 418 18.07 30.08 7.65
C LEU A 418 16.75 29.72 8.34
N GLU A 419 15.59 30.06 7.76
CA GLU A 419 14.27 29.65 8.29
C GLU A 419 14.05 28.12 8.29
N PHE A 420 14.68 27.40 7.35
CA PHE A 420 14.69 25.92 7.35
C PHE A 420 15.79 25.34 8.25
N GLY A 421 16.60 26.20 8.87
CA GLY A 421 17.79 25.88 9.64
C GLY A 421 19.01 25.57 8.79
N ILE A 422 19.09 26.09 7.55
CA ILE A 422 20.17 25.79 6.59
C ILE A 422 21.18 26.94 6.53
N ASP A 423 22.41 26.64 6.92
CA ASP A 423 23.53 27.57 7.04
C ASP A 423 24.25 27.78 5.69
N CYS A 424 24.65 29.02 5.41
CA CYS A 424 25.51 29.38 4.28
C CYS A 424 26.89 29.85 4.77
N THR A 425 27.95 29.45 4.06
CA THR A 425 29.34 29.74 4.46
C THR A 425 29.81 31.11 3.99
N LYS A 426 29.50 31.51 2.75
CA LYS A 426 29.83 32.84 2.20
C LYS A 426 29.11 33.14 0.89
N ILE A 427 29.00 34.45 0.61
CA ILE A 427 28.71 34.99 -0.73
C ILE A 427 30.04 35.45 -1.34
N SER A 428 30.30 35.09 -2.61
CA SER A 428 31.51 35.49 -3.33
C SER A 428 31.21 35.84 -4.79
N SER A 429 31.88 36.86 -5.33
CA SER A 429 31.89 37.16 -6.77
C SER A 429 33.09 36.50 -7.47
N ARG A 430 33.03 36.43 -8.81
CA ARG A 430 34.15 36.12 -9.71
C ARG A 430 33.81 36.73 -11.07
N GLU A 431 34.78 37.34 -11.76
CA GLU A 431 34.63 37.64 -13.19
C GLU A 431 34.59 36.32 -14.00
N GLU A 432 33.71 36.22 -15.00
CA GLU A 432 33.70 35.07 -15.94
C GLU A 432 33.92 35.47 -17.40
N ALA A 433 33.35 36.58 -17.87
CA ALA A 433 33.50 37.04 -19.26
C ALA A 433 33.19 38.54 -19.42
N GLU A 434 33.65 39.14 -20.51
CA GLU A 434 33.22 40.45 -20.99
C GLU A 434 32.33 40.27 -22.23
N ASN A 435 31.21 40.98 -22.30
CA ASN A 435 30.25 40.88 -23.40
C ASN A 435 29.91 42.28 -23.97
N LYS A 436 29.06 42.34 -25.01
CA LYS A 436 28.68 43.60 -25.69
C LYS A 436 27.96 44.63 -24.80
N GLU A 437 27.60 44.27 -23.58
CA GLU A 437 26.86 45.06 -22.59
C GLU A 437 27.70 45.27 -21.31
N GLY A 438 28.97 44.84 -21.29
CA GLY A 438 29.92 45.06 -20.20
C GLY A 438 30.52 43.78 -19.60
N ARG A 439 31.25 43.93 -18.48
CA ARG A 439 31.84 42.81 -17.73
C ARG A 439 30.78 42.06 -16.95
N VAL A 440 30.77 40.73 -17.09
CA VAL A 440 29.88 39.80 -16.39
C VAL A 440 30.60 39.19 -15.20
N GLN A 441 30.04 39.41 -14.02
CA GLN A 441 30.44 38.77 -12.79
C GLN A 441 29.41 37.74 -12.34
N ARG A 442 29.91 36.65 -11.76
CA ARG A 442 29.11 35.57 -11.17
C ARG A 442 29.13 35.67 -9.66
N VAL A 443 28.00 36.05 -9.08
CA VAL A 443 27.77 35.95 -7.64
C VAL A 443 27.46 34.47 -7.31
N ARG A 444 28.04 33.98 -6.22
CA ARG A 444 27.93 32.59 -5.76
C ARG A 444 27.64 32.58 -4.26
N LEU A 445 26.48 32.04 -3.89
CA LEU A 445 26.11 31.69 -2.52
C LEU A 445 26.55 30.25 -2.26
N LEU A 446 27.49 30.07 -1.33
CA LEU A 446 27.97 28.75 -0.93
C LEU A 446 27.20 28.29 0.30
N ILE A 447 26.40 27.23 0.15
CA ILE A 447 25.72 26.56 1.26
C ILE A 447 26.75 25.70 2.02
N SER A 448 26.65 25.62 3.35
CA SER A 448 27.61 24.87 4.16
C SER A 448 27.62 23.38 3.80
N ALA A 449 28.81 22.81 3.67
CA ALA A 449 29.04 21.40 3.33
C ALA A 449 29.01 20.46 4.55
N ASP A 450 28.60 20.97 5.72
CA ASP A 450 28.33 20.17 6.90
C ASP A 450 27.25 19.09 6.63
N GLU A 451 27.43 17.89 7.18
CA GLU A 451 26.59 16.73 6.82
C GLU A 451 25.13 16.89 7.30
N ASP A 452 24.90 17.55 8.43
CA ASP A 452 23.55 17.82 8.92
C ASP A 452 22.92 19.00 8.17
N ASN A 453 23.71 20.00 7.79
CA ASN A 453 23.25 21.08 6.93
C ASN A 453 22.80 20.59 5.54
N LEU A 454 23.58 19.70 4.93
CA LEU A 454 23.24 19.05 3.66
C LEU A 454 22.02 18.14 3.80
N ALA A 455 21.88 17.41 4.92
CA ALA A 455 20.71 16.60 5.18
C ALA A 455 19.42 17.45 5.25
N LYS A 456 19.44 18.61 5.95
CA LYS A 456 18.33 19.56 5.96
C LYS A 456 17.99 20.06 4.54
N LEU A 457 19.00 20.45 3.75
CA LEU A 457 18.81 20.97 2.39
C LEU A 457 18.12 19.95 1.46
N TRP A 458 18.61 18.70 1.45
CA TRP A 458 18.10 17.65 0.57
C TRP A 458 16.81 17.03 1.06
N GLY A 459 16.63 16.91 2.38
CA GLY A 459 15.42 16.36 3.00
C GLY A 459 14.25 17.33 3.01
N LYS A 460 14.47 18.60 3.40
CA LYS A 460 13.38 19.59 3.54
C LYS A 460 13.04 20.31 2.24
N ILE A 461 14.04 20.76 1.47
CA ILE A 461 13.81 21.60 0.28
C ILE A 461 13.79 20.77 -0.99
N GLY A 462 14.84 20.00 -1.25
CA GLY A 462 14.95 19.19 -2.48
C GLY A 462 15.01 20.05 -3.75
N ALA A 463 14.39 19.56 -4.83
CA ALA A 463 14.31 20.24 -6.13
C ALA A 463 13.02 19.86 -6.88
N GLU A 464 12.39 20.84 -7.53
CA GLU A 464 11.23 20.70 -8.40
C GLU A 464 11.63 20.90 -9.87
N TYR A 465 10.89 20.31 -10.82
CA TYR A 465 11.18 20.39 -12.26
C TYR A 465 12.65 20.07 -12.64
N CYS A 466 13.30 19.19 -11.86
CA CYS A 466 14.57 18.57 -12.22
C CYS A 466 14.70 17.20 -11.54
N HIS A 467 14.02 16.18 -12.08
CA HIS A 467 13.92 14.86 -11.47
C HIS A 467 15.30 14.21 -11.22
N THR A 468 16.29 14.42 -12.10
CA THR A 468 17.66 13.94 -11.86
C THR A 468 18.35 14.61 -10.67
N LYS A 469 18.04 15.89 -10.39
CA LYS A 469 18.59 16.61 -9.24
C LYS A 469 17.89 16.14 -7.95
N ALA A 470 16.56 16.01 -7.99
CA ALA A 470 15.75 15.50 -6.89
C ALA A 470 16.09 14.04 -6.49
N ARG A 471 16.31 13.13 -7.47
CA ARG A 471 16.80 11.76 -7.21
C ARG A 471 18.19 11.79 -6.57
N LYS A 472 19.13 12.59 -7.11
CA LYS A 472 20.50 12.73 -6.55
C LYS A 472 20.52 13.29 -5.14
N MET A 473 19.62 14.21 -4.80
CA MET A 473 19.46 14.72 -3.43
C MET A 473 19.02 13.64 -2.45
N GLN A 474 18.03 12.81 -2.81
CA GLN A 474 17.61 11.68 -1.96
C GLN A 474 18.70 10.61 -1.80
N ILE A 475 19.44 10.29 -2.87
CA ILE A 475 20.56 9.35 -2.81
C ILE A 475 21.69 9.90 -1.91
N ALA A 476 22.01 11.18 -2.04
CA ALA A 476 23.00 11.85 -1.19
C ALA A 476 22.55 11.93 0.28
N LEU A 477 21.25 12.13 0.54
CA LEU A 477 20.66 12.09 1.87
C LEU A 477 20.79 10.70 2.51
N LEU A 478 20.42 9.62 1.81
CA LEU A 478 20.63 8.24 2.29
C LEU A 478 22.10 7.97 2.60
N TYR A 479 22.99 8.38 1.69
CA TYR A 479 24.43 8.21 1.86
C TYR A 479 24.95 8.96 3.10
N SER A 480 24.58 10.22 3.31
CA SER A 480 24.92 10.99 4.52
C SER A 480 24.35 10.37 5.79
N LYS A 481 23.11 9.88 5.77
CA LYS A 481 22.50 9.22 6.94
C LYS A 481 23.22 7.93 7.33
N LEU A 482 23.47 7.03 6.37
CA LEU A 482 24.26 5.81 6.57
C LEU A 482 25.68 6.13 7.07
N LYS A 483 26.30 7.17 6.51
CA LYS A 483 27.63 7.67 6.92
C LYS A 483 27.63 8.19 8.36
N LYS A 484 26.61 8.95 8.78
CA LYS A 484 26.45 9.46 10.14
C LYS A 484 26.14 8.35 11.15
N ALA A 485 25.29 7.38 10.79
CA ALA A 485 25.03 6.20 11.60
C ALA A 485 26.32 5.40 11.86
N MET A 486 27.16 5.19 10.82
CA MET A 486 28.48 4.57 10.98
C MET A 486 29.40 5.38 11.91
N GLN A 487 29.44 6.71 11.78
CA GLN A 487 30.22 7.57 12.69
C GLN A 487 29.74 7.43 14.14
N LYS A 488 28.43 7.39 14.39
CA LYS A 488 27.85 7.21 15.74
C LYS A 488 28.31 5.90 16.39
N LYS A 489 28.20 4.75 15.69
CA LYS A 489 28.69 3.46 16.20
C LYS A 489 30.19 3.48 16.53
N ARG A 490 31.00 4.17 15.71
CA ARG A 490 32.44 4.34 15.97
C ARG A 490 32.72 5.22 17.18
N ALA A 491 31.90 6.24 17.43
CA ALA A 491 31.99 7.07 18.63
C ALA A 491 31.64 6.28 19.90
N GLU A 492 30.60 5.46 19.85
CA GLU A 492 30.20 4.55 20.93
C GLU A 492 31.33 3.57 21.30
N VAL A 493 31.96 2.92 20.30
CA VAL A 493 33.13 2.06 20.54
C VAL A 493 34.31 2.86 21.07
N ALA A 494 34.62 4.03 20.52
CA ALA A 494 35.73 4.87 21.00
C ALA A 494 35.54 5.37 22.44
N ALA A 495 34.29 5.59 22.87
CA ALA A 495 33.95 5.87 24.27
C ALA A 495 34.15 4.62 25.15
N ARG A 496 33.68 3.45 24.70
CA ARG A 496 33.83 2.18 25.44
C ARG A 496 35.28 1.75 25.60
N VAL A 497 36.16 2.01 24.61
CA VAL A 497 37.62 1.81 24.75
C VAL A 497 38.19 2.62 25.92
N LYS A 498 37.78 3.89 26.06
CA LYS A 498 38.22 4.76 27.16
C LYS A 498 37.68 4.28 28.51
N GLU A 499 36.46 3.76 28.55
CA GLU A 499 35.84 3.19 29.75
C GLU A 499 36.55 1.91 30.21
N LEU A 500 36.81 0.96 29.30
CA LEU A 500 37.51 -0.29 29.62
C LEU A 500 38.95 -0.04 30.07
N LYS A 501 39.65 0.93 29.44
CA LYS A 501 40.96 1.40 29.92
C LYS A 501 40.90 1.99 31.34
N LYS A 502 39.88 2.80 31.66
CA LYS A 502 39.66 3.31 33.03
C LYS A 502 39.37 2.19 34.04
N LYS A 503 38.76 1.08 33.59
CA LYS A 503 38.52 -0.14 34.38
C LYS A 503 39.74 -1.08 34.45
N GLY A 504 40.90 -0.67 33.95
CA GLY A 504 42.17 -1.40 34.10
C GLY A 504 42.40 -2.53 33.09
N LEU A 505 41.50 -2.75 32.12
CA LEU A 505 41.70 -3.77 31.09
C LEU A 505 42.87 -3.39 30.18
N LYS A 506 43.69 -4.38 29.85
CA LYS A 506 44.84 -4.22 28.95
C LYS A 506 44.38 -4.03 27.51
N LEU A 507 45.30 -3.57 26.65
CA LEU A 507 45.03 -3.36 25.23
C LEU A 507 44.49 -4.62 24.54
N LYS A 508 45.12 -5.79 24.72
CA LYS A 508 44.68 -7.05 24.08
C LYS A 508 43.27 -7.45 24.50
N GLU A 509 42.96 -7.34 25.79
CA GLU A 509 41.62 -7.63 26.34
C GLU A 509 40.58 -6.66 25.75
N THR A 510 40.90 -5.36 25.70
CA THR A 510 40.06 -4.31 25.10
C THR A 510 39.86 -4.51 23.59
N GLN A 511 40.88 -5.01 22.87
CA GLN A 511 40.79 -5.36 21.46
C GLN A 511 39.87 -6.56 21.23
N THR A 512 40.05 -7.65 21.98
CA THR A 512 39.19 -8.85 21.88
C THR A 512 37.72 -8.55 22.18
N LEU A 513 37.43 -7.63 23.11
CA LEU A 513 36.06 -7.28 23.51
C LEU A 513 35.35 -6.30 22.56
N LEU A 514 36.07 -5.52 21.75
CA LEU A 514 35.50 -4.42 20.96
C LEU A 514 35.79 -4.48 19.46
N GLU A 515 36.55 -5.49 19.00
CA GLU A 515 36.76 -5.71 17.57
C GLU A 515 35.44 -6.12 16.88
N CYS A 516 35.05 -5.35 15.86
CA CYS A 516 33.80 -5.52 15.14
C CYS A 516 33.87 -4.88 13.75
N ALA A 517 32.82 -5.02 12.94
CA ALA A 517 32.72 -4.44 11.59
C ALA A 517 32.95 -2.91 11.54
N TYR A 518 32.80 -2.20 12.66
CA TYR A 518 32.98 -0.76 12.77
C TYR A 518 34.36 -0.36 13.35
N ALA A 519 35.09 -1.28 13.99
CA ALA A 519 36.30 -1.01 14.75
C ALA A 519 37.28 -2.20 14.73
N ASN A 520 38.45 -2.02 14.11
CA ASN A 520 39.52 -3.03 14.10
C ASN A 520 40.56 -2.76 15.20
N LYS A 521 41.46 -3.73 15.46
CA LYS A 521 42.52 -3.62 16.51
C LYS A 521 43.29 -2.31 16.50
N ARG A 522 43.61 -1.78 15.31
CA ARG A 522 44.38 -0.52 15.13
C ARG A 522 43.58 0.74 15.45
N PHE A 523 42.27 0.73 15.23
CA PHE A 523 41.36 1.80 15.67
C PHE A 523 41.20 1.81 17.19
N ILE A 524 41.04 0.62 17.78
CA ILE A 524 40.93 0.43 19.23
C ILE A 524 42.24 0.86 19.92
N GLU A 525 43.39 0.38 19.44
CA GLU A 525 44.72 0.77 19.90
C GLU A 525 44.94 2.28 19.85
N ARG A 526 44.58 2.92 18.72
CA ARG A 526 44.69 4.37 18.59
C ARG A 526 43.85 5.09 19.63
N HIS A 527 42.59 4.73 19.86
CA HIS A 527 41.78 5.39 20.89
C HIS A 527 42.11 4.96 22.34
N TYR A 528 42.86 3.87 22.52
CA TYR A 528 43.39 3.45 23.82
C TYR A 528 44.60 4.31 24.24
N TYR A 529 45.49 4.68 23.31
CA TYR A 529 46.67 5.52 23.62
C TYR A 529 46.48 7.01 23.26
N GLU A 530 45.94 7.30 22.08
CA GLU A 530 45.89 8.63 21.48
C GLU A 530 44.45 9.18 21.44
N ASN A 531 44.18 10.31 22.08
CA ASN A 531 42.85 10.95 22.06
C ASN A 531 42.55 11.69 20.73
N LYS A 532 42.90 11.07 19.59
CA LYS A 532 42.75 11.65 18.25
C LYS A 532 41.30 11.54 17.73
N GLY A 533 40.95 12.44 16.81
CA GLY A 533 39.66 12.44 16.14
C GLY A 533 39.41 11.22 15.25
N GLN A 534 38.13 10.92 15.00
CA GLN A 534 37.72 9.79 14.19
C GLN A 534 37.90 10.07 12.69
N ARG A 535 38.20 9.02 11.92
CA ARG A 535 38.11 9.02 10.45
C ARG A 535 37.35 7.78 10.02
N ILE A 536 36.52 7.92 8.98
CA ILE A 536 35.83 6.80 8.33
C ILE A 536 36.89 5.87 7.70
N THR A 537 36.62 4.56 7.70
CA THR A 537 37.48 3.55 7.11
C THR A 537 37.62 3.73 5.59
N LEU A 538 38.73 3.22 5.04
CA LEU A 538 38.95 3.14 3.59
C LEU A 538 37.89 2.27 2.89
N ASP A 539 37.20 1.42 3.66
CA ASP A 539 36.26 0.39 3.20
C ASP A 539 34.83 0.91 2.96
N PHE A 540 34.47 2.10 3.48
CA PHE A 540 33.14 2.69 3.23
C PHE A 540 33.00 3.06 1.74
N GLU A 541 31.85 2.78 1.13
CA GLU A 541 31.65 2.96 -0.32
C GLU A 541 31.82 4.42 -0.76
N SER A 542 32.30 4.64 -1.99
CA SER A 542 32.37 5.99 -2.55
C SER A 542 30.97 6.47 -2.97
N PHE A 543 30.67 7.76 -2.81
CA PHE A 543 29.38 8.30 -3.27
C PHE A 543 29.16 8.04 -4.77
N LYS A 544 30.22 8.05 -5.59
CA LYS A 544 30.12 7.77 -7.03
C LYS A 544 29.61 6.35 -7.33
N ASN A 545 30.05 5.34 -6.57
CA ASN A 545 29.61 3.96 -6.77
C ASN A 545 28.18 3.77 -6.24
N PHE A 546 27.93 4.26 -5.02
CA PHE A 546 26.62 4.22 -4.37
C PHE A 546 25.55 4.90 -5.25
N LEU A 547 25.88 6.02 -5.88
CA LEU A 547 25.01 6.74 -6.82
C LEU A 547 24.57 5.87 -8.01
N VAL A 548 25.50 5.15 -8.65
CA VAL A 548 25.17 4.28 -9.80
C VAL A 548 24.25 3.13 -9.37
N LYS A 549 24.47 2.56 -8.18
CA LYS A 549 23.59 1.52 -7.62
C LYS A 549 22.18 2.07 -7.35
N SER A 550 22.08 3.19 -6.63
CA SER A 550 20.79 3.77 -6.21
C SER A 550 20.00 4.47 -7.33
N GLU A 551 20.65 4.90 -8.42
CA GLU A 551 19.93 5.30 -9.65
C GLU A 551 19.24 4.09 -10.32
N GLY A 552 19.76 2.87 -10.13
CA GLY A 552 19.10 1.62 -10.54
C GLY A 552 17.83 1.33 -9.74
N ASP A 553 17.87 1.48 -8.41
CA ASP A 553 16.71 1.28 -7.53
C ASP A 553 15.53 2.18 -7.95
N PHE A 554 15.79 3.47 -8.18
CA PHE A 554 14.80 4.42 -8.67
C PHE A 554 14.22 4.07 -10.06
N LYS A 555 15.00 3.41 -10.92
CA LYS A 555 14.53 3.00 -12.26
C LYS A 555 13.63 1.76 -12.18
N ASN A 556 13.98 0.82 -11.30
CA ASN A 556 13.33 -0.50 -11.21
C ASN A 556 12.10 -0.51 -10.30
N HIS A 557 12.06 0.33 -9.26
CA HIS A 557 11.00 0.34 -8.24
C HIS A 557 10.46 1.74 -7.88
N GLY A 558 10.98 2.81 -8.47
CA GLY A 558 10.52 4.19 -8.24
C GLY A 558 10.92 4.82 -6.90
N CYS A 559 11.49 4.03 -5.99
CA CYS A 559 11.93 4.43 -4.64
C CYS A 559 13.40 4.05 -4.39
N LEU A 560 13.94 4.44 -3.23
CA LEU A 560 15.19 3.88 -2.68
C LEU A 560 14.89 2.70 -1.76
N PHE A 561 15.93 2.00 -1.31
CA PHE A 561 15.79 0.95 -0.30
C PHE A 561 16.71 1.18 0.90
N GLY A 562 16.17 1.00 2.10
CA GLY A 562 16.91 1.08 3.36
C GLY A 562 16.82 -0.22 4.13
N ARG A 563 17.96 -0.67 4.67
CA ARG A 563 18.06 -1.93 5.41
C ARG A 563 17.66 -1.77 6.87
N ILE A 564 16.83 -2.67 7.38
CA ILE A 564 16.40 -2.71 8.78
C ILE A 564 17.62 -2.96 9.70
N GLU A 565 17.76 -2.16 10.75
CA GLU A 565 18.73 -2.34 11.83
C GLU A 565 18.11 -2.99 13.08
N LYS A 566 16.85 -2.63 13.40
CA LYS A 566 16.17 -3.06 14.62
C LYS A 566 14.66 -3.17 14.37
N ILE A 567 14.01 -4.11 15.05
CA ILE A 567 12.55 -4.17 15.20
C ILE A 567 12.28 -4.40 16.70
N GLU A 568 11.28 -3.71 17.24
CA GLU A 568 10.91 -3.75 18.66
C GLU A 568 9.40 -3.99 18.80
N GLU A 569 9.01 -4.97 19.62
CA GLU A 569 7.63 -5.09 20.11
C GLU A 569 7.40 -3.99 21.16
N VAL A 570 6.44 -3.11 20.92
CA VAL A 570 6.03 -2.05 21.85
C VAL A 570 4.63 -2.35 22.35
N ARG A 571 4.54 -2.69 23.64
CA ARG A 571 3.31 -3.08 24.34
C ARG A 571 2.82 -1.94 25.23
N GLU A 572 2.48 -0.83 24.57
CA GLU A 572 1.98 0.41 25.17
C GLU A 572 0.71 0.84 24.44
N LYS A 573 -0.25 1.42 25.18
CA LYS A 573 -1.48 1.95 24.59
C LYS A 573 -1.15 3.05 23.58
N ALA A 574 -1.49 2.79 22.33
CA ALA A 574 -1.17 3.62 21.19
C ALA A 574 -2.39 3.75 20.27
N LYS A 575 -2.59 4.95 19.73
CA LYS A 575 -3.49 5.13 18.60
C LYS A 575 -2.78 4.82 17.30
N VAL A 576 -3.45 4.11 16.41
CA VAL A 576 -2.99 3.74 15.07
C VAL A 576 -4.04 4.16 14.03
N TYR A 577 -3.62 4.42 12.81
CA TYR A 577 -4.38 5.14 11.79
C TYR A 577 -4.07 4.60 10.40
N ASP A 578 -4.98 4.75 9.44
CA ASP A 578 -4.78 4.34 8.04
C ASP A 578 -5.66 5.14 7.05
N PHE A 579 -5.32 5.08 5.75
CA PHE A 579 -6.08 5.71 4.68
C PHE A 579 -6.45 4.72 3.57
N ALA A 580 -7.74 4.63 3.25
CA ALA A 580 -8.15 4.06 1.97
C ALA A 580 -7.87 5.09 0.85
N ILE A 581 -6.93 4.79 -0.04
CA ILE A 581 -6.47 5.72 -1.09
C ILE A 581 -7.16 5.44 -2.43
N GLU A 582 -7.40 6.50 -3.21
CA GLU A 582 -7.95 6.40 -4.56
C GLU A 582 -6.98 5.73 -5.56
N GLY A 583 -7.42 4.63 -6.17
CA GLY A 583 -6.84 4.04 -7.37
C GLY A 583 -5.61 3.17 -7.13
N ASN A 584 -4.69 3.60 -6.27
CA ASN A 584 -3.53 2.82 -5.82
C ASN A 584 -3.59 2.71 -4.29
N HIS A 585 -3.59 1.49 -3.75
CA HIS A 585 -3.61 1.28 -2.30
C HIS A 585 -2.19 1.35 -1.75
N ASN A 586 -1.68 2.58 -1.72
CA ASN A 586 -0.51 2.99 -0.95
C ASN A 586 -0.45 4.52 -0.79
N PHE A 587 0.30 4.98 0.20
CA PHE A 587 0.65 6.38 0.47
C PHE A 587 2.00 6.41 1.19
N PHE A 588 2.75 7.51 1.12
CA PHE A 588 4.03 7.62 1.85
C PHE A 588 3.84 8.07 3.30
N ALA A 589 4.16 7.19 4.25
CA ALA A 589 4.06 7.44 5.69
C ALA A 589 5.39 7.16 6.40
N ASN A 590 6.00 8.16 7.06
CA ASN A 590 7.38 8.16 7.57
C ASN A 590 8.46 7.63 6.56
N SER A 591 8.09 7.49 5.27
CA SER A 591 8.78 6.91 4.09
C SER A 591 8.23 5.57 3.46
N PHE A 592 7.10 4.94 3.91
CA PHE A 592 6.69 3.49 3.69
C PHE A 592 5.23 3.21 3.04
N ILE A 593 4.69 1.94 2.75
CA ILE A 593 3.63 1.51 1.66
C ILE A 593 2.82 0.08 1.79
N VAL A 594 1.51 -0.25 1.35
CA VAL A 594 0.54 -1.46 1.71
C VAL A 594 -0.22 -2.52 0.68
N SER A 595 -0.97 -3.67 1.05
CA SER A 595 -1.92 -4.67 0.27
C SER A 595 -2.65 -5.97 1.01
N ASN A 596 -3.65 -6.80 0.45
CA ASN A 596 -4.31 -8.15 0.96
C ASN A 596 -5.35 -9.05 0.00
N CYS A 597 -5.97 -10.29 0.34
CA CYS A 597 -6.97 -11.20 -0.51
C CYS A 597 -7.75 -12.60 0.02
N GLY A 598 -8.47 -13.51 -0.81
CA GLY A 598 -9.40 -14.78 -0.50
C GLY A 598 -9.39 -16.25 -1.29
N VAL A 599 -10.42 -17.22 -1.46
CA VAL A 599 -10.41 -18.82 -1.70
C VAL A 599 -11.16 -19.67 -2.91
N ARG A 600 -10.88 -21.01 -3.30
CA ARG A 600 -11.62 -22.13 -4.17
C ARG A 600 -11.04 -23.65 -4.23
N LEU A 601 -11.69 -24.76 -4.80
CA LEU A 601 -11.18 -26.19 -5.13
C LEU A 601 -11.61 -26.94 -6.48
N ILE A 602 -10.76 -27.82 -7.10
CA ILE A 602 -10.91 -28.66 -8.35
C ILE A 602 -10.41 -30.15 -8.18
N THR A 603 -10.83 -31.15 -9.00
CA THR A 603 -10.29 -32.55 -9.09
C THR A 603 -9.67 -32.93 -10.46
N THR A 604 -8.91 -34.04 -10.51
CA THR A 604 -8.25 -34.58 -11.72
C THR A 604 -8.27 -36.12 -11.77
N GLU A 605 -8.17 -36.71 -12.97
CA GLU A 605 -8.02 -38.16 -13.17
C GLU A 605 -6.62 -38.73 -12.80
N LEU A 606 -5.63 -37.87 -12.53
CA LEU A 606 -4.24 -38.27 -12.31
C LEU A 606 -4.02 -38.91 -10.94
N THR A 607 -3.04 -39.81 -10.87
CA THR A 607 -2.54 -40.39 -9.62
C THR A 607 -1.37 -39.57 -9.05
N PRO A 608 -1.05 -39.69 -7.75
CA PRO A 608 0.16 -39.14 -7.16
C PRO A 608 1.44 -39.54 -7.89
N GLN A 609 1.50 -40.76 -8.44
CA GLN A 609 2.64 -41.27 -9.19
C GLN A 609 2.86 -40.50 -10.51
N ASP A 610 1.78 -40.15 -11.21
CA ASP A 610 1.84 -39.33 -12.43
C ASP A 610 2.36 -37.92 -12.10
N ILE A 611 1.85 -37.33 -11.01
CA ILE A 611 2.31 -36.03 -10.52
C ILE A 611 3.78 -36.11 -10.11
N ASP A 612 4.20 -37.10 -9.32
CA ASP A 612 5.57 -37.24 -8.83
C ASP A 612 6.59 -37.32 -9.99
N ALA A 613 6.24 -37.99 -11.09
CA ALA A 613 7.07 -38.07 -12.29
C ALA A 613 7.36 -36.70 -12.95
N LYS A 614 6.47 -35.71 -12.82
CA LYS A 614 6.59 -34.37 -13.44
C LYS A 614 6.48 -33.19 -12.47
N LYS A 615 6.46 -33.43 -11.15
CA LYS A 615 6.05 -32.46 -10.11
C LYS A 615 6.78 -31.12 -10.20
N ARG A 616 8.09 -31.14 -10.48
CA ARG A 616 8.91 -29.92 -10.63
C ARG A 616 8.56 -29.11 -11.87
N GLU A 617 8.32 -29.76 -13.00
CA GLU A 617 7.92 -29.08 -14.25
C GLU A 617 6.54 -28.45 -14.08
N LEU A 618 5.59 -29.21 -13.52
CA LEU A 618 4.23 -28.77 -13.26
C LEU A 618 4.19 -27.51 -12.37
N VAL A 619 4.94 -27.52 -11.26
CA VAL A 619 5.02 -26.41 -10.32
C VAL A 619 5.56 -25.13 -10.97
N GLU A 620 6.65 -25.22 -11.75
CA GLU A 620 7.19 -24.04 -12.45
C GLU A 620 6.25 -23.55 -13.56
N LYS A 621 5.57 -24.44 -14.29
CA LYS A 621 4.59 -24.00 -15.30
C LYS A 621 3.35 -23.37 -14.69
N ILE A 622 2.82 -23.88 -13.57
CA ILE A 622 1.70 -23.24 -12.85
C ILE A 622 2.12 -21.83 -12.39
N PHE A 623 3.29 -21.70 -11.77
CA PHE A 623 3.84 -20.41 -11.31
C PHE A 623 4.07 -19.41 -12.47
N ARG A 624 4.38 -19.90 -13.68
CA ARG A 624 4.54 -19.10 -14.90
C ARG A 624 3.19 -18.72 -15.55
N ASN A 625 2.25 -19.66 -15.62
CA ASN A 625 1.00 -19.53 -16.39
C ASN A 625 -0.13 -18.85 -15.61
N ILE A 626 -0.04 -18.80 -14.28
CA ILE A 626 -1.05 -18.22 -13.39
C ILE A 626 -0.39 -17.11 -12.55
N PRO A 627 -0.55 -15.82 -12.92
CA PRO A 627 0.20 -14.74 -12.28
C PRO A 627 -0.14 -14.59 -10.79
N SER A 628 0.88 -14.70 -9.95
CA SER A 628 0.82 -14.52 -8.50
C SER A 628 1.58 -13.26 -8.06
N GLY A 629 1.43 -12.85 -6.79
CA GLY A 629 2.10 -11.69 -6.20
C GLY A 629 1.30 -10.39 -6.21
N VAL A 630 1.78 -9.41 -5.44
CA VAL A 630 1.14 -8.08 -5.30
C VAL A 630 1.46 -7.20 -6.50
N GLY A 631 0.44 -6.55 -7.08
CA GLY A 631 0.59 -5.72 -8.29
C GLY A 631 0.78 -6.52 -9.59
N SER A 632 0.81 -7.85 -9.51
CA SER A 632 0.84 -8.76 -10.65
C SER A 632 -0.35 -8.52 -11.57
N LYS A 633 -0.16 -8.75 -12.87
CA LYS A 633 -1.14 -8.46 -13.93
C LYS A 633 -1.58 -9.73 -14.62
N GLY A 634 -2.87 -9.82 -14.93
CA GLY A 634 -3.43 -10.98 -15.63
C GLY A 634 -2.89 -11.12 -17.06
N ARG A 635 -3.02 -12.34 -17.61
CA ARG A 635 -2.77 -12.60 -19.05
C ARG A 635 -3.76 -11.85 -19.96
N ILE A 636 -4.90 -11.42 -19.42
CA ILE A 636 -6.01 -10.77 -20.15
C ILE A 636 -5.87 -9.25 -20.07
N ARG A 637 -6.23 -8.56 -21.16
CA ARG A 637 -6.42 -7.10 -21.20
C ARG A 637 -7.89 -6.80 -21.50
N LEU A 638 -8.68 -6.54 -20.48
CA LEU A 638 -10.08 -6.10 -20.64
C LEU A 638 -10.16 -4.59 -20.81
N ASN A 639 -11.19 -4.14 -21.51
CA ASN A 639 -11.67 -2.76 -21.39
C ASN A 639 -12.75 -2.64 -20.28
N GLU A 640 -13.13 -1.42 -19.93
CA GLU A 640 -14.07 -1.17 -18.83
C GLU A 640 -15.45 -1.79 -19.06
N LYS A 641 -16.00 -1.76 -20.29
CA LYS A 641 -17.28 -2.40 -20.63
C LYS A 641 -17.22 -3.93 -20.50
N GLU A 642 -16.10 -4.54 -20.90
CA GLU A 642 -15.90 -5.99 -20.70
C GLU A 642 -15.81 -6.37 -19.22
N LEU A 643 -15.20 -5.52 -18.39
CA LEU A 643 -15.24 -5.70 -16.94
C LEU A 643 -16.68 -5.57 -16.42
N GLU A 644 -17.45 -4.55 -16.83
CA GLU A 644 -18.84 -4.40 -16.41
C GLU A 644 -19.73 -5.59 -16.82
N GLU A 645 -19.54 -6.13 -18.03
CA GLU A 645 -20.18 -7.37 -18.47
C GLU A 645 -19.81 -8.54 -17.56
N ALA A 646 -18.53 -8.71 -17.22
CA ALA A 646 -18.09 -9.75 -16.28
C ALA A 646 -18.67 -9.55 -14.86
N LEU A 647 -18.79 -8.32 -14.38
CA LEU A 647 -19.38 -8.01 -13.07
C LEU A 647 -20.89 -8.33 -13.00
N VAL A 648 -21.63 -8.20 -14.10
CA VAL A 648 -23.07 -8.52 -14.18
C VAL A 648 -23.31 -10.01 -14.41
N ARG A 649 -22.44 -10.66 -15.18
CA ARG A 649 -22.65 -12.01 -15.73
C ARG A 649 -21.81 -13.10 -15.05
N GLY A 650 -20.83 -12.73 -14.23
CA GLY A 650 -20.02 -13.67 -13.44
C GLY A 650 -19.35 -14.70 -14.35
N VAL A 651 -19.56 -15.98 -14.04
CA VAL A 651 -19.01 -17.12 -14.80
C VAL A 651 -19.56 -17.22 -16.23
N ASP A 652 -20.83 -16.86 -16.50
CA ASP A 652 -21.43 -16.96 -17.85
C ASP A 652 -20.60 -16.23 -18.92
N TRP A 653 -20.03 -15.07 -18.57
CA TRP A 653 -19.21 -14.26 -19.47
C TRP A 653 -17.81 -14.87 -19.71
N ALA A 654 -17.24 -15.62 -18.75
CA ALA A 654 -15.95 -16.29 -18.97
C ALA A 654 -16.11 -17.45 -19.96
N ILE A 655 -17.18 -18.23 -19.81
CA ILE A 655 -17.50 -19.36 -20.70
C ILE A 655 -17.71 -18.85 -22.14
N GLU A 656 -18.45 -17.75 -22.33
CA GLU A 656 -18.62 -17.13 -23.66
C GLU A 656 -17.33 -16.55 -24.26
N LYS A 657 -16.34 -16.19 -23.43
CA LYS A 657 -15.00 -15.78 -23.87
C LYS A 657 -14.05 -16.98 -24.11
N GLY A 658 -14.54 -18.22 -23.91
CA GLY A 658 -13.79 -19.46 -24.13
C GLY A 658 -13.04 -19.99 -22.91
N TRP A 659 -13.24 -19.42 -21.71
CA TRP A 659 -12.58 -19.83 -20.48
C TRP A 659 -13.52 -20.66 -19.61
N GLY A 660 -13.21 -21.97 -19.50
CA GLY A 660 -13.95 -22.94 -18.67
C GLY A 660 -15.17 -23.54 -19.38
N THR A 661 -16.01 -24.25 -18.63
CA THR A 661 -17.12 -25.04 -19.18
C THR A 661 -18.46 -24.73 -18.52
N LYS A 662 -19.58 -25.14 -19.16
CA LYS A 662 -20.91 -25.11 -18.54
C LYS A 662 -21.00 -26.00 -17.29
N GLU A 663 -20.21 -27.06 -17.23
CA GLU A 663 -20.12 -27.95 -16.06
C GLU A 663 -19.50 -27.22 -14.85
N ASP A 664 -18.48 -26.39 -15.07
CA ASP A 664 -17.88 -25.55 -14.02
C ASP A 664 -18.90 -24.57 -13.42
N LYS A 665 -19.79 -24.00 -14.26
CA LYS A 665 -20.88 -23.13 -13.80
C LYS A 665 -21.80 -23.86 -12.83
N GLU A 666 -22.25 -25.05 -13.22
CA GLU A 666 -23.16 -25.89 -12.43
C GLU A 666 -22.55 -26.36 -11.10
N ARG A 667 -21.24 -26.16 -10.90
CA ARG A 667 -20.49 -26.48 -9.67
C ARG A 667 -19.93 -25.26 -8.95
N CYS A 668 -20.37 -24.05 -9.28
CA CYS A 668 -20.07 -22.86 -8.49
C CYS A 668 -21.24 -22.51 -7.55
N GLU A 669 -20.94 -21.99 -6.36
CA GLU A 669 -21.93 -21.29 -5.52
C GLU A 669 -22.58 -20.14 -6.31
N GLU A 670 -23.92 -19.99 -6.21
CA GLU A 670 -24.73 -19.08 -7.05
C GLU A 670 -24.54 -19.28 -8.57
N GLU A 671 -24.19 -20.49 -9.02
CA GLU A 671 -23.74 -20.75 -10.40
C GLU A 671 -22.59 -19.80 -10.85
N GLY A 672 -21.80 -19.32 -9.89
CA GLY A 672 -20.71 -18.36 -10.14
C GLY A 672 -21.19 -16.94 -10.48
N ARG A 673 -22.45 -16.61 -10.19
CA ARG A 673 -23.08 -15.32 -10.52
C ARG A 673 -24.21 -14.95 -9.54
N MET A 674 -23.92 -14.08 -8.56
CA MET A 674 -24.97 -13.39 -7.81
C MET A 674 -25.81 -12.49 -8.72
N GLN A 675 -27.13 -12.68 -8.69
CA GLN A 675 -28.09 -11.88 -9.46
C GLN A 675 -28.35 -10.50 -8.82
N GLY A 676 -28.60 -9.48 -9.64
CA GLY A 676 -28.78 -8.09 -9.18
C GLY A 676 -27.46 -7.41 -8.81
N ALA A 677 -26.38 -7.73 -9.51
CA ALA A 677 -25.13 -6.98 -9.50
C ALA A 677 -25.25 -5.79 -10.48
N GLU A 678 -25.01 -4.55 -10.01
CA GLU A 678 -25.09 -3.34 -10.84
C GLU A 678 -23.74 -2.59 -10.84
N PRO A 679 -23.01 -2.53 -11.97
CA PRO A 679 -21.72 -1.83 -12.04
C PRO A 679 -21.80 -0.32 -11.77
N ASN A 680 -22.99 0.27 -11.85
CA ASN A 680 -23.25 1.67 -11.48
C ASN A 680 -23.28 1.90 -9.95
N ALA A 681 -23.45 0.85 -9.15
CA ALA A 681 -23.30 0.91 -7.69
C ALA A 681 -21.82 0.90 -7.25
N VAL A 682 -20.90 0.64 -8.18
CA VAL A 682 -19.45 0.50 -7.96
C VAL A 682 -18.71 1.72 -8.53
N SER A 683 -17.75 2.26 -7.78
CA SER A 683 -16.95 3.40 -8.24
C SER A 683 -16.03 3.03 -9.42
N ASP A 684 -15.75 3.99 -10.29
CA ASP A 684 -14.70 3.84 -11.30
C ASP A 684 -13.35 3.48 -10.67
N THR A 685 -13.09 3.92 -9.43
CA THR A 685 -11.88 3.61 -8.69
C THR A 685 -11.74 2.12 -8.43
N ALA A 686 -12.84 1.44 -8.08
CA ALA A 686 -12.87 -0.02 -7.94
C ALA A 686 -12.66 -0.70 -9.30
N LYS A 687 -13.36 -0.24 -10.36
CA LYS A 687 -13.19 -0.74 -11.74
C LYS A 687 -11.73 -0.64 -12.19
N LYS A 688 -11.10 0.53 -12.03
CA LYS A 688 -9.70 0.83 -12.37
C LYS A 688 -8.69 -0.01 -11.56
N ARG A 689 -9.00 -0.37 -10.30
CA ARG A 689 -8.19 -1.31 -9.49
C ARG A 689 -8.34 -2.77 -9.93
N GLY A 690 -9.55 -3.19 -10.28
CA GLY A 690 -9.85 -4.57 -10.70
C GLY A 690 -9.32 -4.90 -12.10
N LEU A 691 -9.50 -4.00 -13.06
CA LEU A 691 -9.20 -4.23 -14.49
C LEU A 691 -7.82 -4.85 -14.78
N PRO A 692 -6.69 -4.40 -14.18
CA PRO A 692 -5.37 -5.02 -14.42
C PRO A 692 -5.12 -6.32 -13.62
N GLN A 693 -5.93 -6.63 -12.59
CA GLN A 693 -5.72 -7.74 -11.64
C GLN A 693 -6.59 -8.97 -11.94
N PHE A 694 -7.30 -8.99 -13.05
CA PHE A 694 -8.25 -10.04 -13.41
C PHE A 694 -7.52 -11.24 -14.05
N GLY A 695 -7.75 -12.45 -13.51
CA GLY A 695 -6.88 -13.59 -13.75
C GLY A 695 -5.56 -13.46 -13.00
N THR A 696 -5.60 -13.22 -11.69
CA THR A 696 -4.41 -13.25 -10.81
C THR A 696 -4.73 -13.90 -9.48
N VAL A 697 -3.76 -14.62 -8.90
CA VAL A 697 -3.85 -15.16 -7.53
C VAL A 697 -3.76 -13.97 -6.56
N GLY A 698 -2.56 -13.44 -6.36
CA GLY A 698 -2.28 -12.47 -5.30
C GLY A 698 -1.26 -13.02 -4.31
N ALA A 699 -1.37 -12.63 -3.04
CA ALA A 699 -0.41 -12.88 -1.98
C ALA A 699 -1.09 -13.05 -0.62
N GLY A 700 -0.32 -13.46 0.40
CA GLY A 700 -0.80 -13.77 1.75
C GLY A 700 -1.22 -15.24 1.89
N ASN A 701 -2.40 -15.52 2.45
CA ASN A 701 -2.98 -16.88 2.57
C ASN A 701 -3.29 -17.57 1.22
N HIS A 702 -3.04 -16.86 0.12
CA HIS A 702 -3.20 -17.24 -1.27
C HIS A 702 -2.29 -18.37 -1.75
N PHE A 703 -2.82 -19.24 -2.62
CA PHE A 703 -2.09 -20.35 -3.24
C PHE A 703 -2.83 -21.00 -4.43
N VAL A 704 -2.09 -21.77 -5.22
CA VAL A 704 -2.56 -22.98 -5.90
C VAL A 704 -1.91 -24.18 -5.23
N GLU A 705 -2.67 -25.17 -4.79
CA GLU A 705 -2.14 -26.33 -4.06
C GLU A 705 -2.61 -27.64 -4.71
N ILE A 706 -1.67 -28.46 -5.16
CA ILE A 706 -1.91 -29.80 -5.68
C ILE A 706 -1.91 -30.76 -4.50
N GLN A 707 -2.96 -31.58 -4.37
CA GLN A 707 -3.23 -32.42 -3.20
C GLN A 707 -3.52 -33.86 -3.63
N LYS A 708 -3.07 -34.85 -2.84
CA LYS A 708 -3.54 -36.23 -2.92
C LYS A 708 -4.81 -36.37 -2.07
N ILE A 709 -5.83 -37.06 -2.58
CA ILE A 709 -6.96 -37.53 -1.78
C ILE A 709 -6.47 -38.75 -0.98
N GLU A 710 -6.18 -38.57 0.31
CA GLU A 710 -5.57 -39.60 1.15
C GLU A 710 -6.61 -40.57 1.72
N GLU A 711 -7.74 -40.03 2.15
CA GLU A 711 -8.76 -40.78 2.89
C GLU A 711 -10.16 -40.29 2.56
N ILE A 712 -11.08 -41.24 2.40
CA ILE A 712 -12.51 -41.02 2.23
C ILE A 712 -13.22 -41.53 3.48
N PHE A 713 -14.14 -40.73 4.01
CA PHE A 713 -14.91 -41.00 5.22
C PHE A 713 -16.38 -41.31 4.92
N ASP A 714 -16.88 -40.84 3.77
CA ASP A 714 -18.19 -41.20 3.25
C ASP A 714 -18.09 -41.45 1.73
N GLU A 715 -18.06 -42.73 1.35
CA GLU A 715 -17.97 -43.18 -0.05
C GLU A 715 -19.17 -42.72 -0.91
N ARG A 716 -20.38 -42.54 -0.33
CA ARG A 716 -21.54 -42.06 -1.09
C ARG A 716 -21.35 -40.59 -1.45
N ILE A 717 -20.94 -39.77 -0.48
CA ILE A 717 -20.77 -38.33 -0.69
C ILE A 717 -19.52 -38.05 -1.52
N ALA A 718 -18.41 -38.77 -1.28
CA ALA A 718 -17.20 -38.65 -2.07
C ALA A 718 -17.44 -38.99 -3.55
N LYS A 719 -18.14 -40.09 -3.84
CA LYS A 719 -18.55 -40.44 -5.20
C LYS A 719 -19.43 -39.38 -5.85
N ALA A 720 -20.38 -38.80 -5.11
CA ALA A 720 -21.19 -37.69 -5.62
C ALA A 720 -20.34 -36.43 -5.92
N PHE A 721 -19.34 -36.14 -5.09
CA PHE A 721 -18.41 -35.02 -5.24
C PHE A 721 -17.31 -35.24 -6.31
N GLY A 722 -17.21 -36.43 -6.91
CA GLY A 722 -16.13 -36.75 -7.86
C GLY A 722 -14.77 -36.93 -7.17
N LEU A 723 -14.77 -37.49 -5.96
CA LEU A 723 -13.58 -37.74 -5.14
C LEU A 723 -13.35 -39.25 -5.01
N GLU A 724 -12.14 -39.69 -5.34
CA GLU A 724 -11.70 -41.08 -5.22
C GLU A 724 -10.36 -41.14 -4.46
N LYS A 725 -10.23 -42.12 -3.56
CA LYS A 725 -9.02 -42.31 -2.75
C LYS A 725 -7.83 -42.65 -3.64
N GLY A 726 -6.76 -41.86 -3.53
CA GLY A 726 -5.55 -42.01 -4.35
C GLY A 726 -5.58 -41.30 -5.70
N LYS A 727 -6.60 -40.49 -6.00
CA LYS A 727 -6.56 -39.48 -7.08
C LYS A 727 -5.99 -38.14 -6.58
N VAL A 728 -5.78 -37.21 -7.52
CA VAL A 728 -5.23 -35.88 -7.27
C VAL A 728 -6.28 -34.77 -7.46
N ALA A 729 -6.24 -33.79 -6.56
CA ALA A 729 -7.07 -32.58 -6.56
C ALA A 729 -6.21 -31.30 -6.56
N ILE A 730 -6.81 -30.14 -6.84
CA ILE A 730 -6.13 -28.84 -6.91
C ILE A 730 -6.97 -27.76 -6.23
N MET A 731 -6.47 -27.19 -5.13
CA MET A 731 -7.11 -26.08 -4.43
C MET A 731 -6.58 -24.73 -4.95
N LEU A 732 -7.45 -23.78 -5.27
CA LEU A 732 -7.12 -22.48 -5.86
C LEU A 732 -7.57 -21.35 -4.93
N HIS A 733 -6.73 -20.98 -3.97
CA HIS A 733 -7.04 -19.97 -2.98
C HIS A 733 -6.91 -18.55 -3.57
N CYS A 734 -7.99 -18.01 -4.22
CA CYS A 734 -8.04 -16.61 -4.67
C CYS A 734 -9.37 -15.83 -4.43
N GLY A 735 -9.32 -14.50 -4.22
CA GLY A 735 -10.47 -13.62 -3.92
C GLY A 735 -10.70 -12.49 -4.93
N SER A 736 -11.44 -11.45 -4.50
CA SER A 736 -11.87 -10.30 -5.32
C SER A 736 -10.79 -9.23 -5.59
N ARG A 737 -9.54 -9.51 -5.22
CA ARG A 737 -8.35 -8.63 -5.45
C ARG A 737 -8.60 -7.20 -4.96
N GLY A 738 -7.95 -6.20 -5.59
CA GLY A 738 -8.17 -4.79 -5.26
C GLY A 738 -9.58 -4.26 -5.59
N PHE A 739 -10.38 -4.99 -6.37
CA PHE A 739 -11.74 -4.57 -6.73
C PHE A 739 -12.68 -4.61 -5.51
N GLY A 740 -12.80 -5.78 -4.87
CA GLY A 740 -13.74 -5.96 -3.74
C GLY A 740 -13.36 -5.16 -2.50
N HIS A 741 -12.06 -5.01 -2.23
CA HIS A 741 -11.57 -4.10 -1.20
C HIS A 741 -12.07 -2.66 -1.43
N GLN A 742 -12.04 -2.16 -2.68
CA GLN A 742 -12.50 -0.81 -2.97
C GLN A 742 -14.02 -0.65 -2.79
N VAL A 743 -14.80 -1.60 -3.31
CA VAL A 743 -16.27 -1.66 -3.11
C VAL A 743 -16.61 -1.58 -1.62
N CYS A 744 -15.90 -2.35 -0.79
CA CYS A 744 -16.10 -2.32 0.65
C CYS A 744 -15.70 -0.96 1.23
N SER A 745 -14.52 -0.41 0.90
CA SER A 745 -14.05 0.88 1.40
C SER A 745 -15.01 2.03 1.06
N ASP A 746 -15.46 2.11 -0.19
CA ASP A 746 -16.40 3.13 -0.65
C ASP A 746 -17.71 3.11 0.14
N SER A 747 -18.09 1.93 0.66
CA SER A 747 -19.34 1.68 1.37
C SER A 747 -19.27 1.93 2.89
N ILE A 748 -18.08 2.01 3.53
CA ILE A 748 -17.98 2.39 4.96
C ILE A 748 -18.70 3.71 5.20
N LYS A 749 -18.43 4.71 4.34
CA LYS A 749 -18.98 6.06 4.43
C LYS A 749 -20.50 6.06 4.49
N ASP A 750 -21.12 5.40 3.52
CA ASP A 750 -22.56 5.45 3.31
C ASP A 750 -23.26 4.68 4.43
N MET A 751 -22.67 3.57 4.90
CA MET A 751 -23.13 2.81 6.07
C MET A 751 -23.02 3.60 7.37
N ILE A 752 -21.90 4.32 7.58
CA ILE A 752 -21.71 5.24 8.71
C ILE A 752 -22.78 6.34 8.74
N SER A 753 -23.11 6.89 7.57
CA SER A 753 -24.17 7.89 7.44
C SER A 753 -25.55 7.27 7.69
N ALA A 754 -25.80 6.06 7.17
CA ALA A 754 -27.04 5.32 7.35
C ALA A 754 -27.28 4.93 8.82
N SER A 755 -26.28 4.42 9.54
CA SER A 755 -26.42 4.05 10.96
C SER A 755 -26.93 5.23 11.80
N ARG A 756 -26.45 6.45 11.52
CA ARG A 756 -26.94 7.69 12.15
C ARG A 756 -28.35 8.06 11.67
N LYS A 757 -28.56 8.10 10.36
CA LYS A 757 -29.83 8.44 9.68
C LYS A 757 -31.01 7.58 10.17
N TYR A 758 -30.75 6.31 10.43
CA TYR A 758 -31.74 5.31 10.88
C TYR A 758 -31.67 5.03 12.39
N ASN A 759 -30.94 5.85 13.16
CA ASN A 759 -30.82 5.77 14.63
C ASN A 759 -30.41 4.38 15.16
N ILE A 760 -29.52 3.69 14.44
CA ILE A 760 -28.98 2.39 14.85
C ILE A 760 -27.94 2.60 15.94
N LYS A 761 -28.28 2.19 17.16
CA LYS A 761 -27.30 2.06 18.25
C LYS A 761 -26.30 0.96 17.91
N LEU A 762 -25.09 1.36 17.56
CA LEU A 762 -24.00 0.46 17.25
C LEU A 762 -23.21 0.13 18.53
N PRO A 763 -23.04 -1.16 18.89
CA PRO A 763 -22.11 -1.56 19.94
C PRO A 763 -20.67 -1.37 19.48
N ASP A 764 -20.44 -1.47 18.16
CA ASP A 764 -19.16 -1.14 17.54
C ASP A 764 -19.31 -0.52 16.14
N MET A 765 -18.39 0.37 15.75
CA MET A 765 -18.40 1.10 14.47
C MET A 765 -17.70 0.33 13.35
N GLU A 766 -16.84 -0.63 13.69
CA GLU A 766 -16.42 -1.68 12.75
C GLU A 766 -17.64 -2.48 12.26
N LEU A 767 -18.77 -2.47 13.01
CA LEU A 767 -20.08 -3.02 12.62
C LEU A 767 -21.03 -2.00 11.97
N CYS A 768 -20.51 -0.89 11.40
CA CYS A 768 -21.33 0.10 10.68
C CYS A 768 -22.25 -0.54 9.64
N CYS A 769 -23.49 -0.06 9.56
CA CYS A 769 -24.55 -0.76 8.83
C CYS A 769 -25.74 0.15 8.45
N ALA A 770 -26.57 -0.35 7.54
CA ALA A 770 -27.83 0.26 7.13
C ALA A 770 -28.97 -0.77 7.20
N PRO A 771 -30.23 -0.36 7.47
CA PRO A 771 -31.39 -1.25 7.36
C PRO A 771 -31.49 -1.82 5.95
N LEU A 772 -31.88 -3.09 5.82
CA LEU A 772 -31.89 -3.79 4.52
C LEU A 772 -32.81 -3.17 3.46
N ASN A 773 -33.84 -2.45 3.89
CA ASN A 773 -34.77 -1.70 3.04
C ASN A 773 -34.29 -0.28 2.65
N SER A 774 -33.05 0.11 2.99
CA SER A 774 -32.51 1.44 2.70
C SER A 774 -31.79 1.54 1.35
N PRO A 775 -31.77 2.74 0.71
CA PRO A 775 -30.96 2.98 -0.49
C PRO A 775 -29.46 2.72 -0.28
N GLU A 776 -28.95 2.99 0.93
CA GLU A 776 -27.56 2.69 1.30
C GLU A 776 -27.27 1.18 1.35
N ALA A 777 -28.22 0.37 1.83
CA ALA A 777 -28.13 -1.09 1.80
C ALA A 777 -28.27 -1.66 0.39
N ASP A 778 -29.18 -1.15 -0.44
CA ASP A 778 -29.34 -1.57 -1.85
C ASP A 778 -28.04 -1.34 -2.64
N LYS A 779 -27.50 -0.12 -2.57
CA LYS A 779 -26.24 0.24 -3.23
C LYS A 779 -25.09 -0.68 -2.80
N TYR A 780 -24.88 -0.88 -1.50
CA TYR A 780 -23.82 -1.78 -1.04
C TYR A 780 -24.07 -3.23 -1.48
N THR A 781 -25.30 -3.73 -1.38
CA THR A 781 -25.68 -5.08 -1.82
C THR A 781 -25.32 -5.30 -3.29
N LYS A 782 -25.67 -4.36 -4.16
CA LYS A 782 -25.35 -4.39 -5.59
C LYS A 782 -23.85 -4.35 -5.86
N GLY A 783 -23.10 -3.49 -5.16
CA GLY A 783 -21.64 -3.42 -5.28
C GLY A 783 -20.95 -4.69 -4.78
N MET A 784 -21.38 -5.22 -3.63
CA MET A 784 -20.90 -6.49 -3.07
C MET A 784 -21.12 -7.64 -4.06
N LYS A 785 -22.30 -7.72 -4.68
CA LYS A 785 -22.60 -8.72 -5.72
C LYS A 785 -21.64 -8.60 -6.92
N CYS A 786 -21.32 -7.39 -7.37
CA CYS A 786 -20.26 -7.19 -8.37
C CYS A 786 -18.89 -7.72 -7.88
N ALA A 787 -18.52 -7.49 -6.63
CA ALA A 787 -17.24 -7.97 -6.07
C ALA A 787 -17.18 -9.50 -5.92
N VAL A 788 -18.30 -10.14 -5.60
CA VAL A 788 -18.44 -11.60 -5.56
C VAL A 788 -18.35 -12.19 -6.98
N ASN A 789 -19.05 -11.60 -7.94
CA ASN A 789 -18.99 -12.01 -9.35
C ASN A 789 -17.55 -11.86 -9.91
N TYR A 790 -16.87 -10.75 -9.62
CA TYR A 790 -15.45 -10.59 -9.93
C TYR A 790 -14.60 -11.74 -9.37
N ALA A 791 -14.82 -12.14 -8.11
CA ALA A 791 -14.07 -13.23 -7.48
C ALA A 791 -14.32 -14.58 -8.17
N PHE A 792 -15.59 -14.94 -8.43
CA PHE A 792 -15.93 -16.17 -9.15
C PHE A 792 -15.30 -16.19 -10.55
N THR A 793 -15.44 -15.13 -11.34
CA THR A 793 -14.88 -15.08 -12.70
C THR A 793 -13.34 -15.10 -12.70
N ASN A 794 -12.69 -14.36 -11.78
CA ASN A 794 -11.23 -14.38 -11.60
C ASN A 794 -10.71 -15.81 -11.35
N ARG A 795 -11.39 -16.55 -10.47
CA ARG A 795 -11.06 -17.95 -10.16
C ARG A 795 -11.39 -18.93 -11.28
N HIS A 796 -12.47 -18.68 -12.02
CA HIS A 796 -12.88 -19.50 -13.16
C HIS A 796 -11.86 -19.43 -14.31
N ILE A 797 -11.39 -18.21 -14.64
CA ILE A 797 -10.32 -17.97 -15.62
C ILE A 797 -9.03 -18.71 -15.23
N MET A 798 -8.61 -18.62 -13.97
CA MET A 798 -7.42 -19.34 -13.50
C MET A 798 -7.63 -20.87 -13.46
N GLY A 799 -8.84 -21.35 -13.21
CA GLY A 799 -9.20 -22.77 -13.33
C GLY A 799 -9.05 -23.29 -14.76
N HIS A 800 -9.38 -22.48 -15.77
CA HIS A 800 -9.12 -22.82 -17.18
C HIS A 800 -7.62 -22.82 -17.50
N TRP A 801 -6.83 -21.88 -16.97
CA TRP A 801 -5.37 -21.91 -17.14
C TRP A 801 -4.67 -23.05 -16.40
N LEU A 802 -5.27 -23.60 -15.33
CA LEU A 802 -4.81 -24.87 -14.75
C LEU A 802 -4.96 -26.00 -15.77
N ARG A 803 -6.10 -26.11 -16.48
CA ARG A 803 -6.29 -27.11 -17.55
C ARG A 803 -5.25 -26.98 -18.66
N GLU A 804 -5.08 -25.78 -19.24
CA GLU A 804 -4.02 -25.50 -20.22
C GLU A 804 -2.63 -25.97 -19.73
N THR A 805 -2.34 -25.73 -18.44
CA THR A 805 -1.04 -26.05 -17.83
C THR A 805 -0.85 -27.55 -17.61
N PHE A 806 -1.92 -28.30 -17.33
CA PHE A 806 -1.87 -29.75 -17.22
C PHE A 806 -1.76 -30.42 -18.61
N ASP A 807 -2.48 -29.92 -19.62
CA ASP A 807 -2.29 -30.34 -21.01
C ASP A 807 -0.85 -30.08 -21.49
N GLU A 808 -0.27 -28.92 -21.15
CA GLU A 808 1.15 -28.58 -21.42
C GLU A 808 2.16 -29.56 -20.79
N VAL A 809 1.81 -30.29 -19.72
CA VAL A 809 2.75 -31.13 -18.95
C VAL A 809 2.52 -32.61 -19.18
N PHE A 810 1.27 -33.06 -19.15
CA PHE A 810 0.92 -34.48 -19.20
C PHE A 810 0.56 -34.94 -20.61
N GLY A 811 -0.01 -34.05 -21.43
CA GLY A 811 -0.47 -34.30 -22.79
C GLY A 811 -1.89 -33.77 -23.00
N GLY A 812 -2.20 -33.35 -24.23
CA GLY A 812 -3.52 -32.80 -24.56
C GLY A 812 -4.66 -33.79 -24.30
N GLY A 813 -5.71 -33.32 -23.63
CA GLY A 813 -6.82 -34.13 -23.11
C GLY A 813 -6.74 -34.37 -21.59
N THR A 814 -5.60 -34.06 -20.96
CA THR A 814 -5.50 -34.11 -19.49
C THR A 814 -6.39 -33.05 -18.84
N GLY A 815 -6.45 -31.85 -19.43
CA GLY A 815 -7.30 -30.76 -18.94
C GLY A 815 -8.80 -31.02 -19.07
N GLU A 816 -9.21 -31.92 -19.98
CA GLU A 816 -10.61 -32.36 -20.11
C GLU A 816 -11.03 -33.24 -18.93
N GLY A 817 -10.13 -34.10 -18.45
CA GLY A 817 -10.27 -34.91 -17.22
C GLY A 817 -10.01 -34.14 -15.92
N MET A 818 -10.23 -32.82 -15.91
CA MET A 818 -10.14 -31.96 -14.72
C MET A 818 -11.48 -31.29 -14.46
N HIS A 819 -12.19 -31.74 -13.44
CA HIS A 819 -13.54 -31.29 -13.12
C HIS A 819 -13.53 -30.35 -11.91
N LEU A 820 -14.31 -29.26 -11.95
CA LEU A 820 -14.55 -28.48 -10.74
C LEU A 820 -15.28 -29.36 -9.72
N VAL A 821 -14.92 -29.29 -8.43
CA VAL A 821 -15.74 -29.86 -7.34
C VAL A 821 -16.65 -28.80 -6.78
N TYR A 822 -16.08 -27.69 -6.27
CA TYR A 822 -16.87 -26.55 -5.86
C TYR A 822 -16.10 -25.22 -5.86
N ASP A 823 -16.84 -24.13 -5.98
CA ASP A 823 -16.36 -22.78 -5.72
C ASP A 823 -17.29 -22.09 -4.72
N VAL A 824 -16.73 -21.44 -3.70
CA VAL A 824 -17.48 -20.86 -2.56
C VAL A 824 -16.80 -19.59 -2.02
N CYS A 825 -17.60 -18.61 -1.60
CA CYS A 825 -17.13 -17.38 -0.97
C CYS A 825 -17.40 -17.39 0.55
N HIS A 826 -16.36 -17.11 1.36
CA HIS A 826 -16.43 -17.13 2.83
C HIS A 826 -16.47 -15.74 3.50
N ASN A 827 -16.48 -14.67 2.70
CA ASN A 827 -16.55 -13.26 3.11
C ASN A 827 -17.69 -12.62 2.30
N ILE A 828 -18.93 -12.77 2.76
CA ILE A 828 -20.14 -12.55 1.95
C ILE A 828 -21.38 -12.31 2.82
N ALA A 829 -22.34 -11.53 2.32
CA ALA A 829 -23.71 -11.56 2.80
C ALA A 829 -24.61 -12.23 1.75
N LYS A 830 -25.48 -13.15 2.18
CA LYS A 830 -26.42 -13.88 1.31
C LYS A 830 -27.85 -13.66 1.76
N PHE A 831 -28.78 -13.61 0.80
CA PHE A 831 -30.22 -13.59 1.06
C PHE A 831 -30.72 -15.02 0.95
N GLU A 832 -31.19 -15.59 2.05
CA GLU A 832 -31.42 -17.02 2.19
C GLU A 832 -32.70 -17.29 2.98
N LYS A 833 -33.45 -18.32 2.57
CA LYS A 833 -34.61 -18.79 3.32
C LYS A 833 -34.17 -19.78 4.39
N HIS A 834 -34.57 -19.60 5.64
CA HIS A 834 -34.23 -20.47 6.76
C HIS A 834 -35.44 -20.67 7.69
N GLU A 835 -35.46 -21.78 8.44
CA GLU A 835 -36.51 -22.02 9.43
C GLU A 835 -36.14 -21.39 10.77
N ILE A 836 -37.02 -20.49 11.24
CA ILE A 836 -36.85 -19.72 12.47
C ILE A 836 -38.18 -19.80 13.22
N ASP A 837 -38.12 -20.36 14.43
CA ASP A 837 -39.26 -20.54 15.35
C ASP A 837 -40.47 -21.25 14.68
N GLY A 838 -40.18 -22.30 13.90
CA GLY A 838 -41.17 -23.10 13.17
C GLY A 838 -41.72 -22.46 11.89
N GLN A 839 -41.12 -21.35 11.43
CA GLN A 839 -41.57 -20.60 10.26
C GLN A 839 -40.42 -20.41 9.26
N MET A 840 -40.67 -20.66 7.98
CA MET A 840 -39.74 -20.29 6.92
C MET A 840 -39.71 -18.77 6.73
N ARG A 841 -38.54 -18.17 6.94
CA ARG A 841 -38.31 -16.72 6.80
C ARG A 841 -37.12 -16.48 5.87
N GLU A 842 -37.18 -15.42 5.08
CA GLU A 842 -36.03 -14.96 4.31
C GLU A 842 -35.20 -13.98 5.15
N VAL A 843 -33.87 -14.14 5.13
CA VAL A 843 -32.93 -13.43 5.99
C VAL A 843 -31.64 -13.08 5.25
N CYS A 844 -30.99 -11.99 5.65
CA CYS A 844 -29.64 -11.68 5.22
C CYS A 844 -28.64 -12.36 6.17
N VAL A 845 -27.94 -13.39 5.70
CA VAL A 845 -26.91 -14.12 6.46
C VAL A 845 -25.54 -13.55 6.15
N HIS A 846 -24.90 -12.95 7.14
CA HIS A 846 -23.52 -12.47 7.10
C HIS A 846 -22.57 -13.60 7.47
N ARG A 847 -21.52 -13.79 6.66
CA ARG A 847 -20.44 -14.77 6.88
C ARG A 847 -19.10 -14.09 6.64
N LYS A 848 -18.20 -14.17 7.63
CA LYS A 848 -16.85 -13.55 7.58
C LYS A 848 -15.80 -14.54 8.08
N GLY A 849 -14.98 -15.04 7.16
CA GLY A 849 -14.20 -16.26 7.38
C GLY A 849 -15.11 -17.43 7.78
N ALA A 850 -16.28 -17.56 7.16
CA ALA A 850 -17.22 -18.65 7.41
C ALA A 850 -17.88 -19.08 6.10
N THR A 851 -18.06 -20.39 5.90
CA THR A 851 -18.50 -20.98 4.63
C THR A 851 -19.97 -21.37 4.70
N ARG A 852 -20.72 -21.22 3.59
CA ARG A 852 -22.07 -21.77 3.48
C ARG A 852 -21.98 -23.30 3.45
N ALA A 853 -22.85 -23.96 4.20
CA ALA A 853 -22.87 -25.41 4.46
C ALA A 853 -24.31 -25.94 4.43
N PHE A 854 -25.00 -25.75 3.30
CA PHE A 854 -26.40 -26.14 3.18
C PHE A 854 -26.60 -27.66 3.28
N GLY A 855 -27.61 -28.09 4.06
CA GLY A 855 -28.01 -29.49 4.20
C GLY A 855 -28.69 -30.08 2.96
N PRO A 856 -28.79 -31.42 2.86
CA PRO A 856 -29.46 -32.10 1.76
C PRO A 856 -30.88 -31.58 1.47
N GLY A 857 -31.30 -31.67 0.20
CA GLY A 857 -32.64 -31.31 -0.28
C GLY A 857 -32.79 -29.84 -0.73
N ARG A 858 -31.85 -28.94 -0.38
CA ARG A 858 -31.94 -27.51 -0.76
C ARG A 858 -31.83 -27.28 -2.27
N GLU A 859 -32.71 -26.45 -2.79
CA GLU A 859 -32.77 -26.11 -4.22
C GLU A 859 -31.50 -25.39 -4.69
N GLU A 860 -30.91 -24.54 -3.83
CA GLU A 860 -29.70 -23.75 -4.14
C GLU A 860 -28.40 -24.57 -4.12
N ILE A 861 -28.48 -25.87 -3.80
CA ILE A 861 -27.41 -26.84 -4.02
C ILE A 861 -27.55 -27.37 -5.45
N PRO A 862 -26.45 -27.46 -6.23
CA PRO A 862 -26.45 -28.14 -7.53
C PRO A 862 -27.13 -29.50 -7.50
N SER A 863 -27.85 -29.84 -8.56
CA SER A 863 -28.63 -31.09 -8.67
C SER A 863 -27.84 -32.33 -8.27
N ILE A 864 -26.59 -32.43 -8.73
CA ILE A 864 -25.66 -33.55 -8.45
C ILE A 864 -25.22 -33.68 -6.98
N TYR A 865 -25.34 -32.61 -6.18
CA TYR A 865 -24.98 -32.59 -4.76
C TYR A 865 -26.21 -32.50 -3.84
N ARG A 866 -27.40 -32.27 -4.40
CA ARG A 866 -28.61 -31.97 -3.63
C ARG A 866 -29.02 -33.11 -2.68
N GLU A 867 -28.79 -34.36 -3.04
CA GLU A 867 -29.07 -35.51 -2.15
C GLU A 867 -28.06 -35.66 -0.98
N VAL A 868 -26.85 -35.13 -1.12
CA VAL A 868 -25.72 -35.39 -0.20
C VAL A 868 -25.33 -34.19 0.65
N GLY A 869 -25.86 -33.00 0.35
CA GLY A 869 -25.53 -31.75 1.02
C GLY A 869 -24.49 -30.95 0.24
N GLN A 870 -24.38 -29.66 0.56
CA GLN A 870 -23.52 -28.75 -0.20
C GLN A 870 -22.04 -29.10 0.03
N PRO A 871 -21.21 -29.14 -1.02
CA PRO A 871 -19.75 -29.16 -0.88
C PRO A 871 -19.25 -28.00 0.01
N VAL A 872 -18.38 -28.31 0.97
CA VAL A 872 -17.69 -27.37 1.86
C VAL A 872 -16.18 -27.64 1.76
N ILE A 873 -15.40 -26.60 1.47
CA ILE A 873 -13.96 -26.68 1.25
C ILE A 873 -13.24 -26.03 2.43
N ILE A 874 -12.43 -26.79 3.17
CA ILE A 874 -11.64 -26.31 4.31
C ILE A 874 -10.15 -26.34 3.94
N PRO A 875 -9.56 -25.23 3.47
CA PRO A 875 -8.11 -25.09 3.35
C PRO A 875 -7.41 -25.21 4.70
N GLY A 876 -6.37 -26.05 4.75
CA GLY A 876 -5.42 -26.06 5.86
C GLY A 876 -4.35 -24.99 5.70
N SER A 877 -3.10 -25.44 5.62
CA SER A 877 -1.90 -24.66 5.32
C SER A 877 -1.02 -25.46 4.36
N MET A 878 0.00 -24.83 3.76
CA MET A 878 0.91 -25.43 2.76
C MET A 878 1.72 -26.68 3.20
N GLY A 879 1.48 -27.21 4.41
CA GLY A 879 2.03 -28.46 4.91
C GLY A 879 1.18 -29.17 5.96
N THR A 880 -0.10 -28.81 6.11
CA THR A 880 -1.12 -29.58 6.84
C THR A 880 -2.18 -30.12 5.87
N SER A 881 -3.07 -30.98 6.37
CA SER A 881 -4.20 -31.48 5.59
C SER A 881 -5.14 -30.34 5.16
N SER A 882 -5.79 -30.47 4.01
CA SER A 882 -7.04 -29.78 3.72
C SER A 882 -8.18 -30.80 3.76
N TYR A 883 -9.42 -30.32 3.94
CA TYR A 883 -10.58 -31.19 4.07
C TYR A 883 -11.71 -30.84 3.11
N MET A 884 -12.37 -31.89 2.64
CA MET A 884 -13.68 -31.79 2.01
C MET A 884 -14.75 -32.24 3.01
N LEU A 885 -15.72 -31.37 3.26
CA LEU A 885 -16.88 -31.64 4.09
C LEU A 885 -18.18 -31.48 3.27
N ALA A 886 -19.29 -31.95 3.82
CA ALA A 886 -20.63 -31.69 3.32
C ALA A 886 -21.47 -30.91 4.35
N GLY A 887 -22.32 -30.00 3.87
CA GLY A 887 -23.31 -29.32 4.69
C GLY A 887 -24.39 -30.27 5.22
N THR A 888 -24.89 -30.02 6.43
CA THR A 888 -25.82 -30.90 7.12
C THR A 888 -27.15 -30.21 7.43
N GLN A 889 -28.20 -31.00 7.66
CA GLN A 889 -29.49 -30.48 8.12
C GLN A 889 -29.36 -29.77 9.49
N LYS A 890 -28.50 -30.28 10.38
CA LYS A 890 -28.20 -29.63 11.67
C LYS A 890 -27.47 -28.29 11.50
N ALA A 891 -26.74 -28.07 10.41
CA ALA A 891 -26.21 -26.75 10.06
C ALA A 891 -27.34 -25.78 9.69
N MET A 892 -28.36 -26.22 8.93
CA MET A 892 -29.55 -25.42 8.63
C MET A 892 -30.27 -24.99 9.92
N GLU A 893 -30.44 -25.94 10.85
CA GLU A 893 -31.09 -25.72 12.14
C GLU A 893 -30.28 -24.80 13.07
N MET A 894 -28.97 -25.02 13.21
CA MET A 894 -28.16 -24.37 14.25
C MET A 894 -27.38 -23.14 13.77
N THR A 895 -26.92 -23.10 12.51
CA THR A 895 -25.94 -22.12 12.03
C THR A 895 -26.37 -21.36 10.77
N PHE A 896 -27.66 -21.38 10.43
CA PHE A 896 -28.18 -20.85 9.16
C PHE A 896 -27.43 -21.44 7.96
N GLY A 897 -27.17 -22.75 8.01
CA GLY A 897 -26.40 -23.47 7.00
C GLY A 897 -24.99 -22.92 6.84
N SER A 898 -24.20 -22.86 7.93
CA SER A 898 -22.85 -22.28 7.94
C SER A 898 -21.83 -23.07 8.76
N THR A 899 -20.56 -22.96 8.40
CA THR A 899 -19.43 -23.65 9.04
C THR A 899 -18.11 -22.86 8.89
N CYS A 900 -16.97 -23.42 9.32
CA CYS A 900 -15.63 -22.80 9.20
C CYS A 900 -15.19 -22.55 7.73
N HIS A 901 -14.11 -21.79 7.53
CA HIS A 901 -13.52 -21.48 6.21
C HIS A 901 -12.06 -21.96 6.03
N GLY A 902 -11.45 -22.54 7.05
CA GLY A 902 -10.08 -23.02 7.01
C GLY A 902 -9.60 -23.42 8.40
N ALA A 903 -8.28 -23.54 8.59
CA ALA A 903 -7.71 -23.76 9.92
C ALA A 903 -7.88 -22.56 10.88
N GLY A 904 -7.76 -21.33 10.36
CA GLY A 904 -7.67 -20.11 11.17
C GLY A 904 -6.29 -19.96 11.83
N ARG A 905 -5.79 -18.72 11.95
CA ARG A 905 -4.46 -18.50 12.51
C ARG A 905 -4.45 -18.78 14.01
N GLU A 906 -3.36 -19.40 14.49
CA GLU A 906 -3.08 -19.53 15.92
C GLU A 906 -2.12 -18.43 16.38
N MET A 907 -1.20 -18.02 15.49
CA MET A 907 -0.23 -16.96 15.74
C MET A 907 -0.20 -15.92 14.62
N SER A 908 0.33 -14.75 14.95
CA SER A 908 0.58 -13.70 13.98
C SER A 908 1.54 -14.15 12.87
N ARG A 909 1.44 -13.51 11.70
CA ARG A 909 2.40 -13.65 10.57
C ARG A 909 3.85 -13.40 11.02
N THR A 910 3.99 -12.48 11.97
CA THR A 910 5.21 -12.10 12.68
C THR A 910 5.84 -13.25 13.48
N GLU A 911 5.04 -13.85 14.35
CA GLU A 911 5.47 -14.93 15.24
C GLU A 911 5.84 -16.18 14.45
N ALA A 912 5.08 -16.50 13.40
CA ALA A 912 5.39 -17.54 12.44
C ALA A 912 6.78 -17.33 11.80
N ILE A 913 7.05 -16.16 11.22
CA ILE A 913 8.38 -15.87 10.64
C ILE A 913 9.48 -15.91 11.70
N ARG A 914 9.23 -15.38 12.92
CA ARG A 914 10.21 -15.41 14.01
C ARG A 914 10.57 -16.84 14.43
N GLN A 915 9.60 -17.76 14.42
CA GLN A 915 9.77 -19.16 14.80
C GLN A 915 10.33 -20.05 13.68
N PHE A 916 9.94 -19.79 12.42
CA PHE A 916 10.18 -20.71 11.31
C PHE A 916 11.23 -20.23 10.28
N ARG A 917 11.63 -18.94 10.21
CA ARG A 917 12.55 -18.45 9.15
C ARG A 917 13.94 -19.10 9.13
N GLN A 918 14.47 -19.55 10.27
CA GLN A 918 15.78 -20.24 10.28
C GLN A 918 15.71 -21.72 9.88
N ARG A 919 14.50 -22.29 9.78
CA ARG A 919 14.28 -23.65 9.29
C ARG A 919 14.09 -23.60 7.78
N ASP A 920 14.62 -24.58 7.08
CA ASP A 920 14.33 -24.73 5.65
C ASP A 920 12.96 -25.38 5.49
N ILE A 921 11.87 -24.66 5.78
CA ILE A 921 10.52 -25.23 5.78
C ILE A 921 10.18 -25.88 4.42
N ALA A 922 10.67 -25.32 3.30
CA ALA A 922 10.53 -25.96 1.99
C ALA A 922 11.32 -27.28 1.90
N GLY A 923 12.58 -27.30 2.35
CA GLY A 923 13.42 -28.50 2.40
C GLY A 923 12.93 -29.56 3.40
N GLU A 924 12.35 -29.15 4.52
CA GLU A 924 11.73 -30.03 5.53
C GLU A 924 10.43 -30.63 5.00
N LEU A 925 9.52 -29.84 4.43
CA LEU A 925 8.30 -30.34 3.81
C LEU A 925 8.62 -31.26 2.60
N LEU A 926 9.69 -31.00 1.86
CA LEU A 926 10.16 -31.87 0.79
C LEU A 926 10.77 -33.18 1.30
N SER A 927 11.62 -33.14 2.34
CA SER A 927 12.33 -34.31 2.85
C SER A 927 11.52 -35.18 3.81
N GLN A 928 10.59 -34.60 4.55
CA GLN A 928 9.74 -35.30 5.53
C GLN A 928 8.37 -35.67 4.98
N LYS A 929 7.83 -34.91 4.00
CA LYS A 929 6.47 -35.09 3.46
C LYS A 929 6.40 -35.18 1.93
N GLY A 930 7.50 -35.02 1.19
CA GLY A 930 7.51 -35.06 -0.28
C GLY A 930 6.89 -33.84 -0.98
N ILE A 931 6.63 -32.75 -0.24
CA ILE A 931 5.90 -31.57 -0.72
C ILE A 931 6.86 -30.57 -1.38
N ILE A 932 6.55 -30.15 -2.61
CA ILE A 932 7.29 -29.05 -3.28
C ILE A 932 6.55 -27.73 -3.07
N VAL A 933 7.07 -26.86 -2.20
CA VAL A 933 6.58 -25.48 -2.06
C VAL A 933 7.36 -24.55 -2.98
N ARG A 934 6.65 -23.78 -3.79
CA ARG A 934 7.16 -22.73 -4.67
C ARG A 934 6.45 -21.41 -4.38
N ALA A 935 7.22 -20.35 -4.21
CA ALA A 935 6.72 -19.01 -4.02
C ALA A 935 7.56 -18.01 -4.83
N THR A 936 7.06 -16.78 -4.91
CA THR A 936 7.79 -15.56 -5.29
C THR A 936 9.00 -15.32 -4.37
N GLU A 937 8.81 -15.50 -3.06
CA GLU A 937 9.84 -15.30 -2.01
C GLU A 937 9.91 -16.47 -1.02
N ARG A 938 11.10 -16.74 -0.45
CA ARG A 938 11.28 -17.81 0.55
C ARG A 938 10.63 -17.44 1.89
N GLU A 939 10.54 -16.15 2.19
CA GLU A 939 9.92 -15.57 3.38
C GLU A 939 8.43 -15.94 3.53
N LEU A 940 7.67 -15.99 2.44
CA LEU A 940 6.25 -16.38 2.41
C LEU A 940 6.02 -17.83 2.88
N ILE A 941 7.07 -18.67 2.77
CA ILE A 941 7.07 -20.07 3.23
C ILE A 941 7.22 -20.15 4.77
N ALA A 942 7.76 -19.09 5.41
CA ALA A 942 7.83 -19.00 6.87
C ALA A 942 6.62 -18.28 7.50
N GLU A 943 5.97 -17.35 6.78
CA GLU A 943 4.70 -16.70 7.18
C GLU A 943 3.57 -17.74 7.32
N GLU A 944 3.50 -18.64 6.36
CA GLU A 944 2.41 -19.59 6.13
C GLU A 944 2.78 -21.01 6.58
N ALA A 945 3.77 -21.11 7.47
CA ALA A 945 4.25 -22.37 8.04
C ALA A 945 3.12 -23.17 8.71
N PRO A 946 3.14 -24.51 8.67
CA PRO A 946 2.14 -25.37 9.32
C PRO A 946 1.83 -25.04 10.78
N GLY A 947 2.85 -24.68 11.57
CA GLY A 947 2.67 -24.31 12.98
C GLY A 947 2.11 -22.89 13.20
N ALA A 948 1.85 -22.11 12.14
CA ALA A 948 1.28 -20.77 12.24
C ALA A 948 -0.26 -20.76 12.41
N TYR A 949 -0.87 -21.90 12.08
CA TYR A 949 -2.31 -22.12 12.06
C TYR A 949 -2.73 -23.02 13.23
N LYS A 950 -4.00 -22.96 13.61
CA LYS A 950 -4.59 -23.97 14.51
C LYS A 950 -4.50 -25.33 13.83
N ASP A 951 -4.58 -26.41 14.61
CA ASP A 951 -4.70 -27.73 14.03
C ASP A 951 -6.04 -27.86 13.28
N VAL A 952 -5.94 -27.98 11.96
CA VAL A 952 -7.06 -28.15 11.04
C VAL A 952 -7.83 -29.44 11.30
N ASP A 953 -7.16 -30.49 11.78
CA ASP A 953 -7.78 -31.76 12.12
C ASP A 953 -8.73 -31.57 13.35
N GLU A 954 -8.33 -30.79 14.37
CA GLU A 954 -9.19 -30.44 15.52
C GLU A 954 -10.30 -29.43 15.17
N VAL A 955 -10.06 -28.50 14.25
CA VAL A 955 -11.09 -27.58 13.73
C VAL A 955 -12.18 -28.34 12.97
N VAL A 956 -11.79 -29.30 12.12
CA VAL A 956 -12.72 -30.14 11.36
C VAL A 956 -13.48 -31.12 12.29
N LYS A 957 -12.77 -31.77 13.21
CA LYS A 957 -13.36 -32.59 14.28
C LYS A 957 -14.38 -31.80 15.11
N SER A 958 -14.15 -30.50 15.35
CA SER A 958 -15.10 -29.66 16.09
C SER A 958 -16.43 -29.45 15.34
N VAL A 959 -16.41 -29.29 14.01
CA VAL A 959 -17.65 -29.13 13.23
C VAL A 959 -18.40 -30.46 13.02
N GLU A 960 -17.68 -31.58 12.98
CA GLU A 960 -18.26 -32.94 13.02
C GLU A 960 -18.92 -33.24 14.38
N LEU A 961 -18.25 -32.96 15.50
CA LEU A 961 -18.81 -33.13 16.86
C LEU A 961 -20.02 -32.22 17.11
N ALA A 962 -20.02 -31.01 16.57
CA ALA A 962 -21.19 -30.15 16.55
C ALA A 962 -22.28 -30.68 15.60
N GLY A 963 -21.90 -31.46 14.58
CA GLY A 963 -22.75 -32.00 13.51
C GLY A 963 -23.14 -30.97 12.44
N ILE A 964 -22.50 -29.80 12.40
CA ILE A 964 -22.79 -28.71 11.45
C ILE A 964 -22.06 -28.86 10.11
N SER A 965 -21.22 -29.88 9.98
CA SER A 965 -20.65 -30.37 8.73
C SER A 965 -20.32 -31.85 8.89
N LYS A 966 -20.34 -32.62 7.81
CA LYS A 966 -19.91 -34.02 7.78
C LYS A 966 -18.60 -34.16 7.02
N ILE A 967 -17.60 -34.86 7.57
CA ILE A 967 -16.34 -35.16 6.90
C ILE A 967 -16.58 -36.10 5.71
N VAL A 968 -16.03 -35.74 4.55
CA VAL A 968 -16.13 -36.53 3.31
C VAL A 968 -14.76 -37.06 2.89
N ALA A 969 -13.76 -36.18 2.82
CA ALA A 969 -12.40 -36.55 2.41
C ALA A 969 -11.32 -35.73 3.14
N LYS A 970 -10.17 -36.37 3.38
CA LYS A 970 -8.94 -35.73 3.82
C LYS A 970 -7.95 -35.68 2.66
N LEU A 971 -7.45 -34.49 2.37
CA LEU A 971 -6.53 -34.21 1.29
C LEU A 971 -5.19 -33.77 1.88
N ILE A 972 -4.07 -34.28 1.34
CA ILE A 972 -2.73 -33.87 1.77
C ILE A 972 -2.01 -33.14 0.63
N PRO A 973 -1.34 -32.00 0.90
CA PRO A 973 -0.54 -31.32 -0.12
C PRO A 973 0.55 -32.24 -0.70
N MET A 974 0.76 -32.10 -2.01
CA MET A 974 1.87 -32.68 -2.77
C MET A 974 2.78 -31.59 -3.34
N ALA A 975 2.22 -30.43 -3.68
CA ALA A 975 2.96 -29.24 -4.08
C ALA A 975 2.11 -27.98 -3.90
N VAL A 976 2.75 -26.84 -3.62
CA VAL A 976 2.07 -25.58 -3.32
C VAL A 976 2.74 -24.45 -4.11
N VAL A 977 1.96 -23.59 -4.75
CA VAL A 977 2.39 -22.44 -5.54
C VAL A 977 1.78 -21.18 -4.94
N LYS A 978 2.62 -20.30 -4.37
CA LYS A 978 2.22 -19.04 -3.72
C LYS A 978 2.69 -17.81 -4.51
N GLY A 979 2.21 -16.63 -4.12
CA GLY A 979 2.59 -15.32 -4.65
C GLY A 979 2.90 -14.31 -3.57
#